data_AF-A0A5E8EQJ2-F1
#
_entry.id   AF-A0A5E8EQJ2-F1
#
_cell.length_a   1.000
_cell.length_b   1.000
_cell.length_c   1.000
_cell.angle_alpha   90.00
_cell.angle_beta   90.00
_cell.angle_gamma   90.00
#
_symmetry.space_group_name_H-M   'P 1'
#
loop_
_entity.id
_entity.type
_entity.pdbx_description
1 polymer ?
#
loop_
_entity_poly.entity_id
_entity_poly.type
_entity_poly.pdbx_seq_one_letter_code
_entity_poly.pdbx_strand_id
1 'polypeptide(L)'
;MHILATTSASLDDLAEPIDLRQTPADVVALSFTDSDLAGLAAAWKADAARLPSMRLAALRDLRHPMSVDLWIDSVARHARVVLVRILGGYDWWRYGCDQLAAVARERGIKLALLPGESHDEDQRLIEASTLPRAELDVLLGYFREGGPANMSALVRRLARLAGADAAVAEPVSVPKAGYYEPGLGVVQNAILSSVGDPSPPSLSCRTSPPQGGRSAVTSLGAFSSSASKEPSAASAIGETVNDKAISPPEGEMSGRTERGATELDVDNFAVVPILFYRSMLLAADVAPIDALAEALKLQGLTPVPIFVSSLKDPASLAFVETAVASLNPAAIITATAFASGAEPGAETLFDRAGVPVFQVIVATTRREVWENNQRGLAPADLAMHVVLPELDGRILAGAISFKGEIETDPALAFRAFANRPEADRVAQVARRIAAFIRLQRTERAERKLAILVPDYPGAPGRTGYAVGLDVPSSVLAMLHDLKEQGYAVEGIPQSPRALLDALEVGGHGLSSKDYLRLSAELPEGARNAVRAAWGSAEDQIGLREAPLSVLPDISPSGGEINPSPRLSPISGLARGEPATELPISPLEGEMSGRTERGATERLPLKAAAPQHFPFRAATFGNVTVALAPDRGRSADRRADYHDPTLPPRHELIAFGLWLRKSLGVHAIVHVGAHGTLEWLPGKTVALSDTCFPEIVTGSLPIIYPFIVSNPGEAAQAKRRISAVTLGHLPPPLTGVGLDEAQQRLERLVDEYAQADGLDRRRRDRLAKLIVETARKTGLASEAGVARTDQPDEALRRIDAWLCDLKDFAVKDGLHVYGRAPEDEADPLRRQSAEAEKANLLAALDGRHIKAGPAGAPARGRSDVLPTGRNLFTSDPRTMPTPTAYDLGQAAAEEVVRSYMQSHGDWPRSLVIDLWGSASLRTGGEEIAQGLALMGCRTQWDAATGRVTGIEVLPPAALGRPRVDVTWRISGLFRDMFPTQIALIDAAANAVAGRDEDDRENPLAAATRAHGKVSPRIFGTSPGTYGAGVEDLLSRGEWGVREEIGRAYLEATSHAYGGADGDAIAAPGAFEGRVAEADLLVHTGDDPGRDILEGSADVAFIGGFSAALAALGRNADVIVLDTTDPQKPKPRSVGEAVSRVVRARAVNPRFIAGQMRHGPRGASEFAETVDRLVGFAETTHAISGALIEAVHDAYVADPDVRAFLLRENPAAAKVIAERFLAARRRGLWHPLRNSIDDDLAALIAEAETNEVAA
;
A
#
# COMPACT_ATOMS: atom_id res chain seq x y z
N MET A 1 -7.30 -24.47 -46.19
CA MET A 1 -6.97 -24.49 -44.74
C MET A 1 -5.60 -23.84 -44.59
N HIS A 2 -5.57 -22.50 -44.53
CA HIS A 2 -4.33 -21.78 -44.23
C HIS A 2 -4.18 -21.78 -42.71
N ILE A 3 -3.13 -22.45 -42.22
CA ILE A 3 -2.70 -22.34 -40.83
C ILE A 3 -2.27 -20.88 -40.64
N LEU A 4 -3.10 -20.09 -39.96
CA LEU A 4 -2.75 -18.73 -39.56
C LEU A 4 -1.69 -18.83 -38.48
N ALA A 5 -0.51 -18.28 -38.77
CA ALA A 5 0.63 -18.30 -37.88
C ALA A 5 0.33 -17.49 -36.60
N THR A 6 0.37 -18.15 -35.46
CA THR A 6 0.52 -17.52 -34.15
C THR A 6 1.95 -16.98 -34.04
N THR A 7 2.08 -15.67 -33.95
CA THR A 7 3.37 -15.01 -33.73
C THR A 7 3.54 -14.76 -32.24
N SER A 8 4.47 -15.46 -31.59
CA SER A 8 5.03 -15.08 -30.30
C SER A 8 6.31 -14.28 -30.57
N ALA A 9 6.37 -13.03 -30.12
CA ALA A 9 7.60 -12.26 -30.14
C ALA A 9 8.39 -12.54 -28.85
N SER A 10 9.64 -13.00 -28.99
CA SER A 10 10.62 -13.02 -27.90
C SER A 10 11.54 -11.80 -28.04
N LEU A 11 11.96 -11.22 -26.92
CA LEU A 11 12.81 -10.03 -26.81
C LEU A 11 14.28 -10.25 -27.23
N ASP A 12 14.67 -11.46 -27.63
CA ASP A 12 16.08 -11.87 -27.77
C ASP A 12 16.74 -11.66 -29.16
N ASP A 13 16.00 -11.24 -30.19
CA ASP A 13 16.48 -11.27 -31.59
C ASP A 13 17.17 -9.97 -32.10
N LEU A 14 17.69 -9.09 -31.22
CA LEU A 14 18.24 -7.76 -31.61
C LEU A 14 19.56 -7.38 -30.91
N ALA A 15 20.59 -8.23 -30.89
CA ALA A 15 21.89 -7.88 -30.30
C ALA A 15 22.85 -7.19 -31.29
N GLU A 16 23.22 -5.93 -31.03
CA GLU A 16 24.20 -5.16 -31.82
C GLU A 16 25.65 -5.62 -31.55
N PRO A 17 26.58 -5.51 -32.54
CA PRO A 17 27.99 -5.82 -32.35
C PRO A 17 28.70 -4.79 -31.45
N ILE A 18 29.40 -5.27 -30.43
CA ILE A 18 30.19 -4.49 -29.45
C ILE A 18 31.70 -4.73 -29.66
N ASP A 19 32.53 -3.68 -29.61
CA ASP A 19 33.99 -3.77 -29.51
C ASP A 19 34.44 -3.40 -28.09
N LEU A 20 35.04 -4.36 -27.37
CA LEU A 20 35.47 -4.20 -25.98
C LEU A 20 36.74 -3.34 -25.83
N ARG A 21 37.54 -3.14 -26.89
CA ARG A 21 38.80 -2.37 -26.88
C ARG A 21 39.75 -2.72 -25.73
N GLN A 22 39.77 -3.98 -25.32
CA GLN A 22 40.68 -4.49 -24.28
C GLN A 22 42.11 -4.63 -24.81
N THR A 23 43.10 -4.48 -23.94
CA THR A 23 44.51 -4.76 -24.26
C THR A 23 44.87 -6.22 -23.94
N PRO A 24 45.87 -6.82 -24.62
CA PRO A 24 46.36 -8.18 -24.34
C PRO A 24 46.77 -8.42 -22.88
N ALA A 25 46.66 -9.67 -22.42
CA ALA A 25 47.17 -10.15 -21.14
C ALA A 25 47.54 -11.63 -21.17
N ASP A 26 48.35 -12.08 -20.21
CA ASP A 26 48.83 -13.46 -20.10
C ASP A 26 47.71 -14.45 -19.74
N VAL A 27 46.75 -14.03 -18.91
CA VAL A 27 45.57 -14.81 -18.49
C VAL A 27 44.31 -14.05 -18.89
N VAL A 28 43.35 -14.76 -19.49
CA VAL A 28 42.07 -14.18 -19.89
C VAL A 28 40.94 -15.07 -19.40
N ALA A 29 39.92 -14.49 -18.75
CA ALA A 29 38.77 -15.25 -18.26
C ALA A 29 37.42 -14.66 -18.70
N LEU A 30 36.48 -15.52 -19.07
CA LEU A 30 35.16 -15.15 -19.57
C LEU A 30 34.07 -15.93 -18.83
N SER A 31 32.97 -15.25 -18.52
CA SER A 31 31.77 -15.89 -17.94
C SER A 31 30.51 -15.11 -18.31
N PHE A 32 29.36 -15.79 -18.34
CA PHE A 32 28.05 -15.14 -18.35
C PHE A 32 27.66 -14.57 -16.98
N THR A 33 28.30 -15.02 -15.89
CA THR A 33 28.01 -14.55 -14.55
C THR A 33 29.00 -13.48 -14.09
N ASP A 34 28.48 -12.33 -13.67
CA ASP A 34 29.31 -11.28 -13.07
C ASP A 34 29.95 -11.74 -11.74
N SER A 35 29.32 -12.69 -11.03
CA SER A 35 29.84 -13.23 -9.77
C SER A 35 31.16 -13.99 -9.95
N ASP A 36 31.30 -14.77 -11.03
CA ASP A 36 32.57 -15.46 -11.34
C ASP A 36 33.68 -14.44 -11.61
N LEU A 37 33.37 -13.44 -12.43
CA LEU A 37 34.33 -12.41 -12.83
C LEU A 37 34.70 -11.54 -11.63
N ALA A 38 33.75 -11.18 -10.77
CA ALA A 38 34.01 -10.44 -9.54
C ALA A 38 34.88 -11.25 -8.56
N GLY A 39 34.61 -12.56 -8.40
CA GLY A 39 35.41 -13.45 -7.57
C GLY A 39 36.87 -13.57 -8.06
N LEU A 40 37.05 -13.75 -9.37
CA LEU A 40 38.36 -13.75 -10.02
C LEU A 40 39.09 -12.41 -9.88
N ALA A 41 38.38 -11.30 -10.08
CA ALA A 41 38.93 -9.95 -9.94
C ALA A 41 39.42 -9.69 -8.51
N ALA A 42 38.63 -10.03 -7.50
CA ALA A 42 39.00 -9.87 -6.10
C ALA A 42 40.22 -10.74 -5.74
N ALA A 43 40.24 -12.00 -6.18
CA ALA A 43 41.35 -12.92 -5.99
C ALA A 43 42.65 -12.44 -6.65
N TRP A 44 42.58 -11.92 -7.88
CA TRP A 44 43.74 -11.39 -8.59
C TRP A 44 44.27 -10.12 -7.91
N LYS A 45 43.38 -9.19 -7.54
CA LYS A 45 43.75 -7.93 -6.86
C LYS A 45 44.53 -8.17 -5.57
N ALA A 46 44.19 -9.22 -4.82
CA ALA A 46 44.84 -9.55 -3.55
C ALA A 46 46.34 -9.89 -3.68
N ASP A 47 46.81 -10.30 -4.87
CA ASP A 47 48.22 -10.67 -5.11
C ASP A 47 48.72 -10.17 -6.48
N ALA A 48 48.16 -9.06 -6.98
CA ALA A 48 48.40 -8.54 -8.32
C ALA A 48 49.88 -8.28 -8.65
N ALA A 49 50.69 -7.97 -7.63
CA ALA A 49 52.12 -7.72 -7.79
C ALA A 49 52.93 -8.98 -8.15
N ARG A 50 52.41 -10.19 -7.87
CA ARG A 50 53.10 -11.47 -8.12
C ARG A 50 52.41 -12.32 -9.17
N LEU A 51 51.20 -11.95 -9.57
CA LEU A 51 50.40 -12.68 -10.54
C LEU A 51 50.63 -12.14 -11.96
N PRO A 52 50.50 -13.00 -12.99
CA PRO A 52 50.56 -12.56 -14.39
C PRO A 52 49.42 -11.61 -14.72
N SER A 53 49.59 -10.85 -15.80
CA SER A 53 48.56 -9.91 -16.27
C SER A 53 47.25 -10.65 -16.58
N MET A 54 46.10 -10.09 -16.19
CA MET A 54 44.79 -10.73 -16.35
C MET A 54 43.77 -9.81 -17.05
N ARG A 55 42.90 -10.36 -17.90
CA ARG A 55 41.71 -9.68 -18.44
C ARG A 55 40.45 -10.49 -18.16
N LEU A 56 39.35 -9.81 -17.85
CA LEU A 56 38.05 -10.44 -17.69
C LEU A 56 37.06 -9.86 -18.71
N ALA A 57 36.22 -10.71 -19.30
CA ALA A 57 35.18 -10.28 -20.23
C ALA A 57 33.85 -10.97 -19.93
N ALA A 58 32.75 -10.22 -20.01
CA ALA A 58 31.42 -10.79 -19.87
C ALA A 58 30.97 -11.38 -21.21
N LEU A 59 30.57 -12.65 -21.22
CA LEU A 59 30.17 -13.34 -22.46
C LEU A 59 28.94 -12.69 -23.13
N ARG A 60 28.10 -12.00 -22.36
CA ARG A 60 26.94 -11.23 -22.90
C ARG A 60 27.36 -10.17 -23.92
N ASP A 61 28.55 -9.59 -23.77
CA ASP A 61 29.06 -8.54 -24.66
C ASP A 61 29.75 -9.13 -25.90
N LEU A 62 29.88 -10.46 -25.96
CA LEU A 62 30.48 -11.23 -27.05
C LEU A 62 29.47 -12.19 -27.69
N ARG A 63 28.16 -11.86 -27.67
CA ARG A 63 27.13 -12.69 -28.33
C ARG A 63 27.19 -12.62 -29.86
N HIS A 64 27.58 -11.48 -30.42
CA HIS A 64 27.64 -11.25 -31.86
C HIS A 64 28.95 -11.83 -32.44
N PRO A 65 28.93 -12.61 -33.54
CA PRO A 65 30.14 -13.19 -34.14
C PRO A 65 31.27 -12.18 -34.40
N MET A 66 30.94 -11.00 -34.94
CA MET A 66 31.92 -9.91 -35.14
C MET A 66 32.63 -9.48 -33.84
N SER A 67 31.91 -9.39 -32.72
CA SER A 67 32.49 -9.04 -31.42
C SER A 67 33.48 -10.10 -30.95
N VAL A 68 33.15 -11.37 -31.16
CA VAL A 68 34.02 -12.52 -30.87
C VAL A 68 35.31 -12.42 -31.67
N ASP A 69 35.22 -12.22 -32.98
CA ASP A 69 36.40 -12.15 -33.86
C ASP A 69 37.34 -11.00 -33.49
N LEU A 70 36.78 -9.79 -33.33
CA LEU A 70 37.54 -8.61 -32.93
C LEU A 70 38.27 -8.81 -31.60
N TRP A 71 37.60 -9.45 -30.63
CA TRP A 71 38.18 -9.73 -29.32
C TRP A 71 39.24 -10.84 -29.37
N ILE A 72 39.03 -11.89 -30.17
CA ILE A 72 40.03 -12.95 -30.37
C ILE A 72 41.31 -12.37 -30.98
N ASP A 73 41.18 -11.49 -31.98
CA ASP A 73 42.32 -10.88 -32.65
C ASP A 73 43.04 -9.84 -31.79
N SER A 74 42.31 -9.05 -31.01
CA SER A 74 42.94 -8.02 -30.17
C SER A 74 43.49 -8.56 -28.84
N VAL A 75 42.92 -9.63 -28.29
CA VAL A 75 43.22 -10.09 -26.92
C VAL A 75 43.57 -11.58 -26.88
N ALA A 76 42.64 -12.46 -27.26
CA ALA A 76 42.74 -13.89 -26.93
C ALA A 76 43.96 -14.57 -27.57
N ARG A 77 44.32 -14.22 -28.81
CA ARG A 77 45.47 -14.78 -29.54
C ARG A 77 46.84 -14.45 -28.94
N HIS A 78 46.88 -13.56 -27.95
CA HIS A 78 48.07 -13.14 -27.22
C HIS A 78 48.16 -13.76 -25.82
N ALA A 79 47.10 -14.42 -25.35
CA ALA A 79 47.05 -15.02 -24.02
C ALA A 79 47.85 -16.33 -23.94
N ARG A 80 48.34 -16.66 -22.74
CA ARG A 80 48.93 -17.97 -22.43
C ARG A 80 47.90 -18.95 -21.91
N VAL A 81 46.91 -18.43 -21.18
CA VAL A 81 45.79 -19.18 -20.60
C VAL A 81 44.48 -18.45 -20.89
N VAL A 82 43.49 -19.18 -21.40
CA VAL A 82 42.13 -18.68 -21.57
C VAL A 82 41.16 -19.60 -20.82
N LEU A 83 40.33 -19.01 -19.97
CA LEU A 83 39.30 -19.69 -19.20
C LEU A 83 37.93 -19.16 -19.63
N VAL A 84 36.99 -20.03 -19.98
CA VAL A 84 35.64 -19.65 -20.38
C VAL A 84 34.64 -20.51 -19.64
N ARG A 85 33.70 -19.89 -18.93
CA ARG A 85 32.61 -20.58 -18.24
C ARG A 85 31.26 -20.23 -18.84
N ILE A 86 30.53 -21.24 -19.34
CA ILE A 86 29.37 -21.05 -20.22
C ILE A 86 28.11 -21.66 -19.58
N LEU A 87 27.20 -20.81 -19.11
CA LEU A 87 25.85 -21.22 -18.70
C LEU A 87 25.04 -21.65 -19.94
N GLY A 88 24.33 -22.78 -19.85
CA GLY A 88 23.64 -23.39 -20.98
C GLY A 88 24.53 -24.21 -21.94
N GLY A 89 25.81 -24.37 -21.61
CA GLY A 89 26.73 -25.26 -22.35
C GLY A 89 27.13 -24.73 -23.74
N TYR A 90 27.66 -25.63 -24.58
CA TYR A 90 28.22 -25.30 -25.89
C TYR A 90 27.26 -24.54 -26.80
N ASP A 91 25.96 -24.85 -26.76
CA ASP A 91 24.96 -24.30 -27.69
C ASP A 91 24.72 -22.80 -27.50
N TRP A 92 24.96 -22.26 -26.29
CA TRP A 92 24.77 -20.85 -25.97
C TRP A 92 25.85 -19.92 -26.51
N TRP A 93 27.04 -20.44 -26.82
CA TRP A 93 28.15 -19.64 -27.35
C TRP A 93 29.00 -20.39 -28.38
N ARG A 94 28.31 -21.17 -29.23
CA ARG A 94 28.90 -22.10 -30.19
C ARG A 94 30.01 -21.49 -31.05
N TYR A 95 29.73 -20.35 -31.68
CA TYR A 95 30.68 -19.67 -32.56
C TYR A 95 31.97 -19.30 -31.82
N GLY A 96 31.85 -18.75 -30.61
CA GLY A 96 33.00 -18.40 -29.78
C GLY A 96 33.81 -19.61 -29.33
N CYS A 97 33.15 -20.70 -28.94
CA CYS A 97 33.82 -21.96 -28.61
C CYS A 97 34.68 -22.48 -29.78
N ASP A 98 34.11 -22.54 -30.97
CA ASP A 98 34.78 -23.10 -32.15
C ASP A 98 35.99 -22.25 -32.58
N GLN A 99 35.82 -20.92 -32.68
CA GLN A 99 36.91 -20.01 -33.07
C GLN A 99 38.05 -20.00 -32.05
N LEU A 100 37.71 -19.92 -30.75
CA LEU A 100 38.71 -19.88 -29.69
C LEU A 100 39.49 -21.19 -29.60
N ALA A 101 38.83 -22.34 -29.79
CA ALA A 101 39.48 -23.64 -29.81
C ALA A 101 40.44 -23.80 -31.02
N ALA A 102 40.10 -23.26 -32.19
CA ALA A 102 40.98 -23.26 -33.35
C ALA A 102 42.26 -22.43 -33.09
N VAL A 103 42.09 -21.19 -32.62
CA VAL A 103 43.22 -20.28 -32.32
C VAL A 103 44.09 -20.82 -31.19
N ALA A 104 43.48 -21.42 -30.15
CA ALA A 104 44.23 -21.98 -29.04
C ALA A 104 45.13 -23.15 -29.45
N ARG A 105 44.65 -24.03 -30.35
CA ARG A 105 45.47 -25.14 -30.88
C ARG A 105 46.60 -24.65 -31.79
N GLU A 106 46.32 -23.66 -32.65
CA GLU A 106 47.33 -23.08 -33.55
C GLU A 106 48.48 -22.44 -32.76
N ARG A 107 48.17 -21.76 -31.64
CA ARG A 107 49.13 -20.96 -30.87
C ARG A 107 49.65 -21.63 -29.61
N GLY A 108 49.20 -22.84 -29.29
CA GLY A 108 49.57 -23.56 -28.07
C GLY A 108 49.06 -22.90 -26.78
N ILE A 109 47.91 -22.23 -26.85
CA ILE A 109 47.26 -21.58 -25.68
C ILE A 109 46.58 -22.65 -24.84
N LYS A 110 46.70 -22.54 -23.52
CA LYS A 110 45.98 -23.40 -22.56
C LYS A 110 44.55 -22.91 -22.40
N LEU A 111 43.60 -23.61 -23.01
CA LEU A 111 42.18 -23.26 -23.07
C LEU A 111 41.38 -24.20 -22.16
N ALA A 112 40.61 -23.61 -21.24
CA ALA A 112 39.59 -24.28 -20.44
C ALA A 112 38.20 -23.77 -20.84
N LEU A 113 37.37 -24.62 -21.42
CA LEU A 113 35.94 -24.38 -21.62
C LEU A 113 35.18 -25.21 -20.59
N LEU A 114 34.51 -24.53 -19.66
CA LEU A 114 33.83 -25.13 -18.52
C LEU A 114 32.31 -24.91 -18.59
N PRO A 115 31.49 -25.89 -18.19
CA PRO A 115 30.06 -25.69 -18.05
C PRO A 115 29.74 -24.77 -16.86
N GLY A 116 28.68 -23.96 -17.01
CA GLY A 116 28.15 -23.12 -15.94
C GLY A 116 27.30 -23.89 -14.93
N GLU A 117 26.62 -24.95 -15.37
CA GLU A 117 25.67 -25.73 -14.58
C GLU A 117 26.37 -26.80 -13.74
N SER A 118 25.93 -26.99 -12.50
CA SER A 118 26.62 -27.84 -11.53
C SER A 118 26.49 -29.35 -11.82
N HIS A 119 25.48 -29.76 -12.60
CA HIS A 119 25.10 -31.15 -12.83
C HIS A 119 25.35 -31.69 -14.25
N ASP A 120 25.61 -30.83 -15.23
CA ASP A 120 25.72 -31.24 -16.63
C ASP A 120 27.18 -31.37 -17.08
N GLU A 121 27.52 -32.53 -17.64
CA GLU A 121 28.77 -32.73 -18.37
C GLU A 121 28.55 -32.39 -19.85
N ASP A 122 29.19 -31.33 -20.35
CA ASP A 122 29.20 -31.03 -21.79
C ASP A 122 30.49 -31.56 -22.43
N GLN A 123 30.39 -32.76 -23.00
CA GLN A 123 31.49 -33.42 -23.70
C GLN A 123 32.09 -32.56 -24.82
N ARG A 124 31.29 -31.70 -25.47
CA ARG A 124 31.74 -30.84 -26.56
C ARG A 124 32.67 -29.73 -26.06
N LEU A 125 32.39 -29.16 -24.87
CA LEU A 125 33.28 -28.19 -24.23
C LEU A 125 34.62 -28.83 -23.83
N ILE A 126 34.58 -30.08 -23.37
CA ILE A 126 35.78 -30.83 -23.02
C ILE A 126 36.64 -31.11 -24.26
N GLU A 127 36.03 -31.53 -25.37
CA GLU A 127 36.73 -31.79 -26.63
C GLU A 127 37.29 -30.51 -27.29
N ALA A 128 36.61 -29.38 -27.11
CA ALA A 128 37.05 -28.07 -27.59
C ALA A 128 38.19 -27.48 -26.74
N SER A 129 38.34 -27.89 -25.48
CA SER A 129 39.42 -27.43 -24.59
C SER A 129 40.79 -28.00 -24.99
N THR A 130 41.88 -27.30 -24.65
CA THR A 130 43.25 -27.80 -24.87
C THR A 130 43.91 -28.35 -23.60
N LEU A 131 43.29 -28.13 -22.43
CA LEU A 131 43.73 -28.70 -21.17
C LEU A 131 43.20 -30.13 -20.96
N PRO A 132 43.95 -31.01 -20.25
CA PRO A 132 43.48 -32.35 -19.91
C PRO A 132 42.22 -32.33 -19.03
N ARG A 133 41.36 -33.34 -19.17
CA ARG A 133 40.10 -33.47 -18.40
C ARG A 133 40.29 -33.30 -16.89
N ALA A 134 41.31 -33.94 -16.31
CA ALA A 134 41.60 -33.82 -14.88
C ALA A 134 41.87 -32.38 -14.43
N GLU A 135 42.48 -31.56 -15.30
CA GLU A 135 42.71 -30.14 -15.00
C GLU A 135 41.40 -29.34 -15.12
N LEU A 136 40.57 -29.63 -16.13
CA LEU A 136 39.25 -29.01 -16.28
C LEU A 136 38.34 -29.31 -15.09
N ASP A 137 38.35 -30.54 -14.58
CA ASP A 137 37.55 -30.95 -13.41
C ASP A 137 37.98 -30.20 -12.13
N VAL A 138 39.28 -29.98 -11.93
CA VAL A 138 39.81 -29.19 -10.80
C VAL A 138 39.43 -27.71 -10.94
N LEU A 139 39.60 -27.12 -12.13
CA LEU A 139 39.21 -25.73 -12.38
C LEU A 139 37.71 -25.52 -12.17
N LEU A 140 36.88 -26.45 -12.66
CA LEU A 140 35.44 -26.48 -12.42
C LEU A 140 35.12 -26.69 -10.94
N GLY A 141 35.90 -27.49 -10.22
CA GLY A 141 35.78 -27.72 -8.78
C GLY A 141 35.84 -26.43 -7.96
N TYR A 142 36.75 -25.50 -8.29
CA TYR A 142 36.79 -24.19 -7.61
C TYR A 142 35.52 -23.37 -7.82
N PHE A 143 34.93 -23.41 -9.02
CA PHE A 143 33.64 -22.75 -9.29
C PHE A 143 32.45 -23.44 -8.63
N ARG A 144 32.48 -24.77 -8.55
CA ARG A 144 31.43 -25.57 -7.88
C ARG A 144 31.37 -25.27 -6.39
N GLU A 145 32.51 -25.24 -5.72
CA GLU A 145 32.56 -24.91 -4.30
C GLU A 145 32.38 -23.39 -4.06
N GLY A 146 33.04 -22.57 -4.90
CA GLY A 146 32.97 -21.12 -4.89
C GLY A 146 33.67 -20.46 -3.69
N GLY A 147 33.59 -19.13 -3.61
CA GLY A 147 34.08 -18.35 -2.46
C GLY A 147 35.56 -17.90 -2.55
N PRO A 148 35.97 -16.96 -1.67
CA PRO A 148 37.24 -16.23 -1.83
C PRO A 148 38.50 -17.11 -1.83
N ALA A 149 38.53 -18.14 -0.99
CA ALA A 149 39.67 -19.07 -0.91
C ALA A 149 39.82 -19.90 -2.19
N ASN A 150 38.71 -20.43 -2.73
CA ASN A 150 38.70 -21.19 -3.98
C ASN A 150 39.00 -20.30 -5.19
N MET A 151 38.49 -19.06 -5.23
CA MET A 151 38.84 -18.11 -6.30
C MET A 151 40.33 -17.72 -6.25
N SER A 152 40.90 -17.55 -5.07
CA SER A 152 42.35 -17.31 -4.89
C SER A 152 43.19 -18.51 -5.34
N ALA A 153 42.77 -19.72 -5.00
CA ALA A 153 43.42 -20.95 -5.45
C ALA A 153 43.31 -21.14 -6.98
N LEU A 154 42.15 -20.82 -7.56
CA LEU A 154 41.91 -20.83 -9.00
C LEU A 154 42.82 -19.84 -9.73
N VAL A 155 42.89 -18.58 -9.30
CA VAL A 155 43.78 -17.58 -9.92
C VAL A 155 45.25 -18.00 -9.83
N ARG A 156 45.69 -18.57 -8.70
CA ARG A 156 47.05 -19.13 -8.55
C ARG A 156 47.28 -20.34 -9.47
N ARG A 157 46.28 -21.19 -9.67
CA ARG A 157 46.35 -22.33 -10.61
C ARG A 157 46.46 -21.83 -12.05
N LEU A 158 45.67 -20.83 -12.44
CA LEU A 158 45.77 -20.17 -13.76
C LEU A 158 47.16 -19.51 -13.94
N ALA A 159 47.70 -18.88 -12.90
CA ALA A 159 49.04 -18.31 -12.93
C ALA A 159 50.12 -19.37 -13.15
N ARG A 160 50.00 -20.53 -12.49
CA ARG A 160 50.88 -21.69 -12.72
C ARG A 160 50.77 -22.22 -14.14
N LEU A 161 49.55 -22.27 -14.69
CA LEU A 161 49.35 -22.62 -16.09
C LEU A 161 49.99 -21.60 -17.05
N ALA A 162 50.01 -20.31 -16.69
CA ALA A 162 50.70 -19.25 -17.45
C ALA A 162 52.24 -19.25 -17.30
N GLY A 163 52.78 -20.10 -16.41
CA GLY A 163 54.21 -20.29 -16.18
C GLY A 163 54.78 -19.60 -14.94
N ALA A 164 53.94 -19.09 -14.03
CA ALA A 164 54.38 -18.52 -12.75
C ALA A 164 54.63 -19.60 -11.69
N ASP A 165 55.52 -19.33 -10.74
CA ASP A 165 55.74 -20.19 -9.57
C ASP A 165 54.72 -19.84 -8.48
N ALA A 166 53.59 -20.56 -8.48
CA ALA A 166 52.47 -20.32 -7.57
C ALA A 166 52.05 -21.61 -6.86
N ALA A 167 51.94 -21.56 -5.53
CA ALA A 167 51.40 -22.65 -4.73
C ALA A 167 49.90 -22.81 -4.98
N VAL A 168 49.47 -24.06 -5.26
CA VAL A 168 48.08 -24.40 -5.58
C VAL A 168 47.52 -25.32 -4.49
N ALA A 169 46.33 -24.98 -3.98
CA ALA A 169 45.55 -25.82 -3.06
C ALA A 169 44.35 -26.44 -3.80
N GLU A 170 43.91 -27.63 -3.42
CA GLU A 170 42.70 -28.27 -3.99
C GLU A 170 41.41 -27.51 -3.60
N PRO A 171 40.31 -27.64 -4.37
CA PRO A 171 39.03 -27.02 -4.04
C PRO A 171 38.55 -27.44 -2.64
N VAL A 172 38.16 -26.47 -1.81
CA VAL A 172 37.69 -26.69 -0.44
C VAL A 172 36.19 -26.44 -0.36
N SER A 173 35.46 -27.35 0.27
CA SER A 173 34.01 -27.20 0.36
C SER A 173 33.59 -26.06 1.29
N VAL A 174 32.69 -25.21 0.79
CA VAL A 174 32.07 -24.14 1.58
C VAL A 174 30.72 -24.65 2.10
N PRO A 175 30.48 -24.68 3.43
CA PRO A 175 29.24 -25.19 4.01
C PRO A 175 27.98 -24.58 3.40
N LYS A 176 26.84 -25.27 3.49
CA LYS A 176 25.55 -24.73 3.03
C LYS A 176 25.02 -23.61 3.92
N ALA A 177 25.36 -23.65 5.21
CA ALA A 177 25.07 -22.62 6.19
C ALA A 177 26.20 -22.56 7.22
N GLY A 178 26.39 -21.41 7.86
CA GLY A 178 27.44 -21.21 8.86
C GLY A 178 27.50 -19.78 9.39
N TYR A 179 28.32 -19.58 10.42
CA TYR A 179 28.60 -18.25 10.95
C TYR A 179 29.58 -17.49 10.05
N TYR A 180 29.38 -16.19 9.95
CA TYR A 180 30.24 -15.27 9.22
C TYR A 180 30.67 -14.12 10.12
N GLU A 181 31.94 -13.77 10.06
CA GLU A 181 32.49 -12.64 10.77
C GLU A 181 33.08 -11.61 9.79
N PRO A 182 32.61 -10.35 9.82
CA PRO A 182 33.12 -9.28 8.97
C PRO A 182 34.65 -9.20 9.01
N GLY A 183 35.27 -9.21 7.84
CA GLY A 183 36.74 -9.18 7.68
C GLY A 183 37.47 -10.51 7.91
N LEU A 184 36.89 -11.48 8.63
CA LEU A 184 37.49 -12.81 8.85
C LEU A 184 36.91 -13.90 7.95
N GLY A 185 35.65 -13.77 7.51
CA GLY A 185 34.98 -14.76 6.66
C GLY A 185 34.21 -15.81 7.44
N VAL A 186 34.22 -17.05 6.96
CA VAL A 186 33.49 -18.17 7.58
C VAL A 186 34.21 -18.62 8.85
N VAL A 187 33.48 -18.71 9.96
CA VAL A 187 34.00 -19.14 11.26
C VAL A 187 33.22 -20.35 11.81
N GLN A 188 33.88 -21.18 12.62
CA GLN A 188 33.27 -22.42 13.15
C GLN A 188 32.23 -22.14 14.24
N ASN A 189 32.51 -21.18 15.12
CA ASN A 189 31.61 -20.73 16.19
C ASN A 189 31.47 -19.21 16.12
N ALA A 190 30.32 -18.68 16.52
CA ALA A 190 30.22 -17.24 16.80
C ALA A 190 31.18 -16.91 17.96
N ILE A 191 32.04 -15.90 17.80
CA ILE A 191 32.89 -15.41 18.88
C ILE A 191 31.97 -14.70 19.90
N LEU A 192 31.42 -15.47 20.83
CA LEU A 192 30.67 -14.97 22.01
C LEU A 192 31.59 -14.86 23.24
N SER A 193 32.92 -14.78 23.07
CA SER A 193 33.92 -14.97 24.14
C SER A 193 33.92 -13.92 25.28
N SER A 194 32.88 -13.10 25.43
CA SER A 194 32.67 -12.26 26.62
C SER A 194 31.34 -12.46 27.34
N VAL A 195 30.35 -13.15 26.76
CA VAL A 195 29.04 -13.32 27.42
C VAL A 195 28.99 -14.68 28.10
N GLY A 196 28.95 -14.66 29.44
CA GLY A 196 28.90 -15.86 30.28
C GLY A 196 27.76 -16.80 29.88
N ASP A 197 28.07 -18.10 29.89
CA ASP A 197 27.26 -19.22 29.44
C ASP A 197 25.91 -19.30 30.21
N PRO A 198 24.74 -19.02 29.59
CA PRO A 198 23.45 -19.29 30.19
C PRO A 198 22.96 -20.67 29.73
N SER A 199 22.74 -21.59 30.65
CA SER A 199 22.10 -22.89 30.35
C SER A 199 20.70 -22.67 29.76
N PRO A 200 20.36 -23.26 28.59
CA PRO A 200 19.07 -23.04 27.94
C PRO A 200 17.94 -23.91 28.53
N PRO A 201 16.71 -23.39 28.70
CA PRO A 201 15.52 -24.25 28.81
C PRO A 201 15.07 -24.73 27.41
N SER A 202 14.42 -25.89 27.34
CA SER A 202 13.85 -26.42 26.11
C SER A 202 12.77 -25.51 25.51
N LEU A 203 12.65 -25.48 24.17
CA LEU A 203 11.69 -24.72 23.35
C LEU A 203 10.19 -25.02 23.64
N SER A 204 9.85 -25.67 24.75
CA SER A 204 8.47 -25.94 25.18
C SER A 204 7.89 -24.89 26.14
N CYS A 205 8.65 -23.86 26.53
CA CYS A 205 8.22 -22.84 27.50
C CYS A 205 8.14 -21.44 26.89
N ARG A 206 7.40 -21.25 25.79
CA ARG A 206 7.00 -19.90 25.31
C ARG A 206 5.56 -19.80 24.80
N THR A 207 4.80 -20.88 24.86
CA THR A 207 3.40 -20.92 24.40
C THR A 207 2.48 -21.18 25.60
N SER A 208 1.86 -20.13 26.15
CA SER A 208 0.60 -20.24 26.89
C SER A 208 -0.08 -18.86 27.00
N PRO A 209 -1.25 -18.64 26.38
CA PRO A 209 -2.18 -17.59 26.81
C PRO A 209 -2.82 -17.99 28.17
N PRO A 210 -3.40 -17.06 28.94
CA PRO A 210 -4.04 -17.39 30.21
C PRO A 210 -5.22 -18.36 29.97
N GLN A 211 -5.21 -19.49 30.67
CA GLN A 211 -6.27 -20.50 30.60
C GLN A 211 -7.58 -19.93 31.18
N GLY A 212 -8.56 -19.68 30.31
CA GLY A 212 -9.96 -19.50 30.67
C GLY A 212 -10.76 -20.80 30.49
N GLY A 213 -11.41 -21.23 31.57
CA GLY A 213 -12.52 -22.20 31.69
C GLY A 213 -12.80 -23.20 30.57
N ARG A 214 -12.49 -24.48 30.82
CA ARG A 214 -13.09 -25.62 30.12
C ARG A 214 -14.59 -25.70 30.44
N SER A 215 -15.44 -25.66 29.40
CA SER A 215 -16.78 -26.26 29.45
C SER A 215 -16.95 -27.24 28.29
N ALA A 216 -17.47 -28.40 28.66
CA ALA A 216 -17.53 -29.62 27.88
C ALA A 216 -18.45 -29.51 26.66
N VAL A 217 -17.97 -29.98 25.51
CA VAL A 217 -18.83 -30.44 24.42
C VAL A 217 -18.40 -31.84 24.01
N THR A 218 -19.37 -32.73 24.15
CA THR A 218 -19.45 -34.14 23.77
C THR A 218 -18.97 -34.42 22.35
N SER A 219 -18.00 -35.33 22.22
CA SER A 219 -17.58 -35.94 20.95
C SER A 219 -18.55 -37.05 20.52
N LEU A 220 -19.10 -36.95 19.31
CA LEU A 220 -19.77 -38.04 18.60
C LEU A 220 -18.78 -38.70 17.62
N GLY A 221 -18.44 -39.96 17.92
CA GLY A 221 -18.28 -41.07 16.98
C GLY A 221 -17.27 -40.97 15.84
N ALA A 222 -16.07 -41.53 16.07
CA ALA A 222 -15.22 -42.08 15.00
C ALA A 222 -15.55 -43.57 14.77
N PHE A 223 -15.44 -44.04 13.52
CA PHE A 223 -15.46 -45.46 13.16
C PHE A 223 -14.08 -45.91 12.66
N SER A 224 -13.81 -47.21 12.93
CA SER A 224 -12.69 -48.07 12.50
C SER A 224 -11.46 -48.08 13.44
N SER A 225 -11.45 -48.95 14.46
CA SER A 225 -11.12 -50.40 14.51
C SER A 225 -9.61 -50.72 14.56
N SER A 226 -9.08 -50.92 15.78
CA SER A 226 -8.56 -52.20 16.31
C SER A 226 -7.03 -52.36 16.12
N ALA A 227 -6.20 -52.84 17.06
CA ALA A 227 -6.45 -53.66 18.23
C ALA A 227 -5.30 -53.58 19.27
N SER A 228 -5.69 -53.62 20.55
CA SER A 228 -5.09 -54.39 21.67
C SER A 228 -3.57 -54.38 21.95
N LYS A 229 -3.17 -53.83 23.11
CA LYS A 229 -2.86 -54.63 24.32
C LYS A 229 -2.53 -53.73 25.53
N GLU A 230 -3.38 -53.85 26.53
CA GLU A 230 -3.26 -53.45 27.95
C GLU A 230 -2.50 -54.56 28.74
N PRO A 231 -2.36 -54.54 30.10
CA PRO A 231 -2.67 -53.49 31.10
C PRO A 231 -1.67 -53.38 32.31
N SER A 232 -2.07 -52.51 33.25
CA SER A 232 -1.94 -52.60 34.73
C SER A 232 -0.81 -51.76 35.36
N ALA A 233 -0.91 -51.20 36.57
CA ALA A 233 -1.97 -50.85 37.55
C ALA A 233 -1.18 -50.22 38.74
N ALA A 234 -1.41 -48.97 39.15
CA ALA A 234 -2.29 -48.52 40.24
C ALA A 234 -1.53 -48.21 41.57
N SER A 235 -1.76 -46.98 42.09
CA SER A 235 -2.02 -46.61 43.52
C SER A 235 -0.84 -46.70 44.52
N ALA A 236 -0.62 -45.89 45.58
CA ALA A 236 -1.27 -44.73 46.21
C ALA A 236 -0.41 -44.17 47.39
N ILE A 237 -0.60 -42.88 47.71
CA ILE A 237 -0.69 -42.21 49.05
C ILE A 237 0.53 -42.19 50.01
N GLY A 238 0.83 -41.01 50.57
CA GLY A 238 1.51 -40.83 51.88
C GLY A 238 2.11 -39.44 52.15
N GLU A 239 1.79 -38.84 53.31
CA GLU A 239 1.86 -37.41 53.69
C GLU A 239 2.95 -37.07 54.74
N THR A 240 3.21 -35.75 54.94
CA THR A 240 3.82 -35.02 56.12
C THR A 240 5.36 -35.01 56.26
N VAL A 241 6.08 -33.95 56.71
CA VAL A 241 6.00 -33.07 57.91
C VAL A 241 6.77 -31.72 57.70
N ASN A 242 6.47 -30.71 58.54
CA ASN A 242 6.90 -29.30 58.59
C ASN A 242 7.82 -28.98 59.81
N ASP A 243 8.70 -27.94 59.78
CA ASP A 243 9.28 -27.10 60.90
C ASP A 243 10.69 -26.55 60.53
N LYS A 244 11.25 -25.41 61.02
CA LYS A 244 10.82 -24.10 61.55
C LYS A 244 12.08 -23.19 61.70
N ALA A 245 11.85 -21.87 61.65
CA ALA A 245 12.64 -20.66 62.00
C ALA A 245 13.76 -20.69 63.09
N ILE A 246 14.66 -19.66 63.08
CA ILE A 246 15.08 -18.78 64.21
C ILE A 246 15.92 -17.56 63.69
N SER A 247 15.83 -16.42 64.41
CA SER A 247 16.14 -15.01 64.06
C SER A 247 17.59 -14.48 64.44
N PRO A 248 17.89 -13.15 64.65
CA PRO A 248 18.95 -12.34 64.01
C PRO A 248 20.07 -11.85 64.99
N PRO A 249 20.91 -10.83 64.66
CA PRO A 249 20.73 -9.49 65.30
C PRO A 249 21.25 -8.23 64.52
N GLU A 250 21.08 -7.06 65.17
CA GLU A 250 21.12 -5.64 64.76
C GLU A 250 22.52 -4.94 64.65
N GLY A 251 22.56 -3.82 63.91
CA GLY A 251 23.07 -2.51 64.40
C GLY A 251 24.46 -1.98 63.96
N GLU A 252 24.50 -0.92 63.13
CA GLU A 252 25.12 0.41 63.40
C GLU A 252 25.21 1.30 62.12
N MET A 253 24.92 2.60 62.27
CA MET A 253 25.15 3.65 61.26
C MET A 253 26.38 4.49 61.61
N SER A 254 27.23 4.81 60.64
CA SER A 254 27.97 6.10 60.61
C SER A 254 28.60 6.39 59.23
N GLY A 255 28.63 7.67 58.84
CA GLY A 255 29.76 8.26 58.12
C GLY A 255 29.65 8.49 56.60
N ARG A 256 29.67 9.76 56.19
CA ARG A 256 29.79 10.26 54.80
C ARG A 256 31.22 10.12 54.22
N THR A 257 31.29 10.33 52.89
CA THR A 257 32.44 10.65 51.98
C THR A 257 33.23 9.42 51.52
N GLU A 258 33.51 9.15 50.24
CA GLU A 258 33.84 9.99 49.08
C GLU A 258 33.43 9.32 47.74
N ARG A 259 33.44 10.10 46.64
CA ARG A 259 33.24 9.63 45.26
C ARG A 259 34.33 8.63 44.83
N GLY A 260 33.90 7.54 44.19
CA GLY A 260 34.64 6.78 43.18
C GLY A 260 33.60 6.15 42.25
N ALA A 261 33.33 6.74 41.07
CA ALA A 261 33.94 6.36 39.80
C ALA A 261 33.69 4.88 39.42
N THR A 262 32.60 4.67 38.68
CA THR A 262 32.45 3.69 37.58
C THR A 262 32.90 2.25 37.84
N GLU A 263 31.97 1.42 38.30
CA GLU A 263 31.80 0.09 37.71
C GLU A 263 30.70 0.21 36.66
N LEU A 264 31.11 0.26 35.39
CA LEU A 264 30.24 0.08 34.24
C LEU A 264 29.78 -1.38 34.26
N ASP A 265 28.48 -1.61 34.32
CA ASP A 265 27.87 -2.93 34.06
C ASP A 265 28.37 -3.45 32.71
N VAL A 266 29.23 -4.46 32.77
CA VAL A 266 29.72 -5.20 31.60
C VAL A 266 28.71 -6.31 31.30
N ASP A 267 28.18 -6.26 30.07
CA ASP A 267 27.54 -7.33 29.28
C ASP A 267 26.07 -7.72 29.55
N ASN A 268 25.15 -7.01 28.90
CA ASN A 268 23.87 -7.57 28.42
C ASN A 268 23.47 -6.99 27.04
N PHE A 269 24.37 -7.11 26.05
CA PHE A 269 24.09 -6.67 24.68
C PHE A 269 23.05 -7.58 24.01
N ALA A 270 22.08 -6.99 23.30
CA ALA A 270 21.05 -7.76 22.59
C ALA A 270 21.64 -8.43 21.36
N VAL A 271 21.59 -9.76 21.30
CA VAL A 271 22.05 -10.55 20.16
C VAL A 271 21.04 -10.47 19.02
N VAL A 272 21.53 -10.19 17.80
CA VAL A 272 20.71 -10.02 16.59
C VAL A 272 21.33 -10.80 15.41
N PRO A 273 20.83 -11.99 15.08
CA PRO A 273 21.28 -12.74 13.92
C PRO A 273 20.96 -12.02 12.60
N ILE A 274 21.91 -12.02 11.65
CA ILE A 274 21.72 -11.48 10.29
C ILE A 274 21.76 -12.64 9.30
N LEU A 275 20.61 -13.09 8.82
CA LEU A 275 20.50 -14.16 7.83
C LEU A 275 20.70 -13.60 6.42
N PHE A 276 21.71 -14.06 5.69
CA PHE A 276 21.97 -13.63 4.31
C PHE A 276 22.31 -14.81 3.39
N TYR A 277 22.26 -14.61 2.07
CA TYR A 277 22.51 -15.70 1.14
C TYR A 277 23.98 -16.10 1.09
N ARG A 278 24.22 -17.42 1.08
CA ARG A 278 25.52 -18.02 0.76
C ARG A 278 26.07 -17.50 -0.57
N SER A 279 25.22 -17.27 -1.57
CA SER A 279 25.64 -16.74 -2.87
C SER A 279 26.33 -15.37 -2.78
N MET A 280 25.96 -14.52 -1.81
CA MET A 280 26.63 -13.23 -1.58
C MET A 280 28.07 -13.47 -1.11
N LEU A 281 28.29 -14.42 -0.20
CA LEU A 281 29.62 -14.82 0.25
C LEU A 281 30.45 -15.39 -0.91
N LEU A 282 29.86 -16.26 -1.73
CA LEU A 282 30.57 -16.86 -2.86
C LEU A 282 30.99 -15.82 -3.91
N ALA A 283 30.18 -14.78 -4.10
CA ALA A 283 30.44 -13.68 -5.02
C ALA A 283 31.31 -12.56 -4.42
N ALA A 284 31.78 -12.70 -3.17
CA ALA A 284 32.46 -11.65 -2.43
C ALA A 284 31.65 -10.33 -2.32
N ASP A 285 30.33 -10.43 -2.30
CA ASP A 285 29.37 -9.32 -2.29
C ASP A 285 28.73 -9.13 -0.90
N VAL A 286 29.57 -9.17 0.15
CA VAL A 286 29.16 -9.14 1.57
C VAL A 286 29.30 -7.76 2.22
N ALA A 287 29.82 -6.76 1.50
CA ALA A 287 29.99 -5.40 2.01
C ALA A 287 28.71 -4.78 2.63
N PRO A 288 27.48 -5.02 2.11
CA PRO A 288 26.26 -4.57 2.79
C PRO A 288 26.05 -5.18 4.18
N ILE A 289 26.43 -6.45 4.36
CA ILE A 289 26.30 -7.18 5.62
C ILE A 289 27.32 -6.67 6.63
N ASP A 290 28.56 -6.43 6.19
CA ASP A 290 29.62 -5.86 7.03
C ASP A 290 29.23 -4.47 7.55
N ALA A 291 28.75 -3.60 6.66
CA ALA A 291 28.31 -2.26 7.01
C ALA A 291 27.14 -2.28 8.00
N LEU A 292 26.17 -3.18 7.80
CA LEU A 292 25.03 -3.33 8.72
C LEU A 292 25.47 -3.87 10.08
N ALA A 293 26.35 -4.87 10.13
CA ALA A 293 26.88 -5.39 11.38
C ALA A 293 27.59 -4.29 12.17
N GLU A 294 28.44 -3.49 11.53
CA GLU A 294 29.12 -2.38 12.18
C GLU A 294 28.14 -1.32 12.69
N ALA A 295 27.15 -0.94 11.89
CA ALA A 295 26.13 0.01 12.30
C ALA A 295 25.30 -0.48 13.50
N LEU A 296 25.00 -1.78 13.58
CA LEU A 296 24.31 -2.38 14.73
C LEU A 296 25.18 -2.38 16.00
N LYS A 297 26.49 -2.65 15.88
CA LYS A 297 27.44 -2.53 17.00
C LYS A 297 27.47 -1.11 17.55
N LEU A 298 27.48 -0.10 16.67
CA LEU A 298 27.41 1.32 17.07
C LEU A 298 26.09 1.69 17.77
N GLN A 299 25.01 0.90 17.59
CA GLN A 299 23.76 1.06 18.34
C GLN A 299 23.74 0.24 19.66
N GLY A 300 24.84 -0.40 20.04
CA GLY A 300 24.90 -1.24 21.24
C GLY A 300 24.19 -2.59 21.08
N LEU A 301 24.19 -3.15 19.87
CA LEU A 301 23.67 -4.49 19.58
C LEU A 301 24.81 -5.44 19.18
N THR A 302 24.62 -6.74 19.42
CA THR A 302 25.59 -7.78 19.04
C THR A 302 25.11 -8.49 17.77
N PRO A 303 25.54 -8.07 16.57
CA PRO A 303 25.15 -8.74 15.33
C PRO A 303 25.84 -10.10 15.21
N VAL A 304 25.11 -11.11 14.73
CA VAL A 304 25.66 -12.44 14.43
C VAL A 304 25.29 -12.82 12.99
N PRO A 305 26.14 -12.48 12.00
CA PRO A 305 25.87 -12.84 10.61
C PRO A 305 25.91 -14.36 10.40
N ILE A 306 24.89 -14.88 9.71
CA ILE A 306 24.72 -16.29 9.37
C ILE A 306 24.38 -16.37 7.89
N PHE A 307 25.22 -17.05 7.11
CA PHE A 307 24.89 -17.31 5.71
C PHE A 307 24.08 -18.60 5.57
N VAL A 308 23.15 -18.62 4.62
CA VAL A 308 22.34 -19.80 4.28
C VAL A 308 22.21 -19.96 2.78
N SER A 309 22.15 -21.20 2.30
CA SER A 309 21.91 -21.48 0.87
C SER A 309 20.46 -21.16 0.51
N SER A 310 19.52 -21.61 1.34
CA SER A 310 18.10 -21.29 1.26
C SER A 310 17.43 -21.64 2.58
N LEU A 311 16.41 -20.90 3.01
CA LEU A 311 15.58 -21.29 4.17
C LEU A 311 14.67 -22.49 3.86
N LYS A 312 14.57 -22.90 2.58
CA LYS A 312 13.89 -24.13 2.14
C LYS A 312 14.80 -25.37 2.13
N ASP A 313 16.12 -25.19 2.24
CA ASP A 313 17.06 -26.31 2.32
C ASP A 313 17.07 -26.85 3.76
N PRO A 314 16.76 -28.14 4.00
CA PRO A 314 16.60 -28.68 5.35
C PRO A 314 17.84 -28.53 6.24
N ALA A 315 19.04 -28.64 5.67
CA ALA A 315 20.29 -28.49 6.42
C ALA A 315 20.51 -27.03 6.85
N SER A 316 20.25 -26.08 5.96
CA SER A 316 20.31 -24.65 6.27
C SER A 316 19.26 -24.27 7.31
N LEU A 317 18.03 -24.78 7.20
CA LEU A 317 16.96 -24.52 8.17
C LEU A 317 17.32 -25.06 9.56
N ALA A 318 17.77 -26.32 9.66
CA ALA A 318 18.17 -26.94 10.92
C ALA A 318 19.33 -26.20 11.60
N PHE A 319 20.30 -25.70 10.82
CA PHE A 319 21.37 -24.87 11.35
C PHE A 319 20.83 -23.58 11.97
N VAL A 320 19.94 -22.87 11.26
CA VAL A 320 19.35 -21.62 11.77
C VAL A 320 18.48 -21.88 13.00
N GLU A 321 17.69 -22.95 13.03
CA GLU A 321 16.90 -23.32 14.21
C GLU A 321 17.79 -23.56 15.44
N THR A 322 18.89 -24.29 15.25
CA THR A 322 19.89 -24.53 16.31
C THR A 322 20.54 -23.23 16.76
N ALA A 323 20.95 -22.38 15.82
CA ALA A 323 21.55 -21.09 16.12
C ALA A 323 20.59 -20.16 16.87
N VAL A 324 19.33 -20.05 16.43
CA VAL A 324 18.31 -19.23 17.10
C VAL A 324 18.04 -19.74 18.52
N ALA A 325 17.94 -21.06 18.72
CA ALA A 325 17.75 -21.65 20.04
C ALA A 325 18.95 -21.38 20.97
N SER A 326 20.18 -21.47 20.44
CA SER A 326 21.42 -21.22 21.20
C SER A 326 21.66 -19.74 21.51
N LEU A 327 21.37 -18.85 20.57
CA LEU A 327 21.67 -17.42 20.69
C LEU A 327 20.62 -16.66 21.51
N ASN A 328 19.41 -17.21 21.66
CA ASN A 328 18.27 -16.56 22.30
C ASN A 328 18.12 -15.08 21.87
N PRO A 329 17.92 -14.82 20.57
CA PRO A 329 18.05 -13.47 20.01
C PRO A 329 16.94 -12.53 20.48
N ALA A 330 17.22 -11.23 20.48
CA ALA A 330 16.20 -10.21 20.73
C ALA A 330 15.35 -9.91 19.47
N ALA A 331 15.95 -10.05 18.29
CA ALA A 331 15.35 -9.87 16.98
C ALA A 331 16.15 -10.66 15.93
N ILE A 332 15.57 -10.90 14.75
CA ILE A 332 16.26 -11.51 13.60
C ILE A 332 16.24 -10.52 12.44
N ILE A 333 17.35 -10.38 11.72
CA ILE A 333 17.44 -9.61 10.48
C ILE A 333 17.58 -10.59 9.33
N THR A 334 16.84 -10.38 8.25
CA THR A 334 16.89 -11.19 7.04
C THR A 334 17.23 -10.32 5.83
N ALA A 335 18.34 -10.64 5.17
CA ALA A 335 18.70 -10.16 3.83
C ALA A 335 18.36 -11.19 2.74
N THR A 336 17.60 -12.24 3.09
CA THR A 336 17.07 -13.21 2.12
C THR A 336 15.77 -12.68 1.50
N ALA A 337 15.63 -12.81 0.18
CA ALA A 337 14.58 -12.18 -0.63
C ALA A 337 13.43 -13.13 -0.99
N PHE A 338 13.29 -14.23 -0.26
CA PHE A 338 12.22 -15.20 -0.47
C PHE A 338 11.60 -15.56 0.88
N ALA A 339 10.31 -15.91 0.84
CA ALA A 339 9.62 -16.50 1.98
C ALA A 339 10.29 -17.81 2.42
N SER A 340 10.20 -18.12 3.71
CA SER A 340 10.72 -19.34 4.33
C SER A 340 10.12 -20.60 3.70
N GLY A 341 8.94 -20.49 3.08
CA GLY A 341 8.34 -21.55 2.27
C GLY A 341 7.52 -22.57 3.05
N ALA A 342 7.03 -22.20 4.24
CA ALA A 342 6.08 -23.02 4.98
C ALA A 342 4.80 -23.26 4.16
N GLU A 343 4.25 -24.47 4.24
CA GLU A 343 2.95 -24.76 3.64
C GLU A 343 1.85 -23.87 4.27
N PRO A 344 0.77 -23.54 3.53
CA PRO A 344 -0.34 -22.79 4.07
C PRO A 344 -0.85 -23.41 5.39
N GLY A 345 -0.80 -22.63 6.47
CA GLY A 345 -1.24 -23.06 7.81
C GLY A 345 -0.14 -23.63 8.72
N ALA A 346 1.04 -23.99 8.19
CA ALA A 346 2.18 -24.41 9.00
C ALA A 346 2.88 -23.21 9.67
N GLU A 347 3.48 -23.43 10.84
CA GLU A 347 4.34 -22.43 11.47
C GLU A 347 5.66 -22.30 10.70
N THR A 348 6.04 -21.05 10.42
CA THR A 348 7.36 -20.74 9.90
C THR A 348 8.42 -20.87 11.01
N LEU A 349 9.70 -20.85 10.60
CA LEU A 349 10.82 -20.66 11.53
C LEU A 349 10.60 -19.46 12.46
N PHE A 350 10.05 -18.37 11.91
CA PHE A 350 9.90 -17.10 12.59
C PHE A 350 8.75 -17.12 13.60
N ASP A 351 7.64 -17.80 13.27
CA ASP A 351 6.54 -18.06 14.21
C ASP A 351 7.05 -18.78 15.46
N ARG A 352 7.87 -19.83 15.27
CA ARG A 352 8.48 -20.59 16.38
C ARG A 352 9.48 -19.78 17.19
N ALA A 353 10.25 -18.90 16.53
CA ALA A 353 11.22 -18.03 17.20
C ALA A 353 10.54 -16.98 18.10
N GLY A 354 9.37 -16.46 17.69
CA GLY A 354 8.56 -15.53 18.47
C GLY A 354 9.13 -14.11 18.62
N VAL A 355 10.24 -13.80 17.94
CA VAL A 355 10.95 -12.52 18.00
C VAL A 355 10.78 -11.72 16.71
N PRO A 356 10.82 -10.38 16.74
CA PRO A 356 10.58 -9.55 15.56
C PRO A 356 11.61 -9.86 14.48
N VAL A 357 11.13 -9.96 13.25
CA VAL A 357 11.94 -10.30 12.08
C VAL A 357 11.94 -9.12 11.13
N PHE A 358 13.13 -8.61 10.81
CA PHE A 358 13.33 -7.43 9.99
C PHE A 358 13.85 -7.81 8.60
N GLN A 359 13.13 -7.42 7.56
CA GLN A 359 13.59 -7.56 6.18
C GLN A 359 14.45 -6.35 5.79
N VAL A 360 15.71 -6.59 5.42
CA VAL A 360 16.58 -5.59 4.79
C VAL A 360 16.69 -5.86 3.30
N ILE A 361 16.82 -4.80 2.50
CA ILE A 361 16.88 -4.90 1.03
C ILE A 361 18.33 -4.72 0.57
N VAL A 362 18.86 -5.78 -0.06
CA VAL A 362 20.09 -5.76 -0.85
C VAL A 362 19.65 -5.71 -2.31
N ALA A 363 19.43 -4.50 -2.83
CA ALA A 363 18.69 -4.30 -4.08
C ALA A 363 19.53 -4.65 -5.31
N THR A 364 18.93 -5.37 -6.26
CA THR A 364 19.53 -5.56 -7.59
C THR A 364 19.38 -4.32 -8.48
N THR A 365 18.45 -3.43 -8.11
CA THR A 365 18.23 -2.11 -8.69
C THR A 365 19.53 -1.29 -8.64
N ARG A 366 19.84 -0.60 -9.75
CA ARG A 366 21.02 0.27 -9.83
C ARG A 366 20.86 1.50 -8.94
N ARG A 367 21.97 1.94 -8.34
CA ARG A 367 21.99 3.11 -7.44
C ARG A 367 21.50 4.39 -8.12
N GLU A 368 21.89 4.65 -9.36
CA GLU A 368 21.45 5.82 -10.14
C GLU A 368 19.96 5.77 -10.47
N VAL A 369 19.43 4.58 -10.77
CA VAL A 369 18.00 4.37 -11.03
C VAL A 369 17.21 4.60 -9.76
N TRP A 370 17.66 4.07 -8.63
CA TRP A 370 17.03 4.31 -7.33
C TRP A 370 17.00 5.80 -6.97
N GLU A 371 18.08 6.54 -7.21
CA GLU A 371 18.17 7.98 -6.90
C GLU A 371 17.10 8.78 -7.62
N ASN A 372 17.08 8.63 -8.95
CA ASN A 372 16.35 9.49 -9.86
C ASN A 372 14.89 9.06 -10.03
N ASN A 373 14.56 7.83 -9.65
CA ASN A 373 13.21 7.30 -9.79
C ASN A 373 12.42 7.39 -8.46
N GLN A 374 11.18 7.88 -8.53
CA GLN A 374 10.26 7.93 -7.38
C GLN A 374 9.74 6.54 -6.96
N ARG A 375 9.80 5.54 -7.85
CA ARG A 375 9.40 4.17 -7.55
C ARG A 375 10.31 3.47 -6.54
N GLY A 376 11.57 3.91 -6.43
CA GLY A 376 12.58 3.27 -5.58
C GLY A 376 13.10 1.95 -6.13
N LEU A 377 12.28 0.90 -6.19
CA LEU A 377 12.70 -0.45 -6.61
C LEU A 377 12.14 -0.87 -7.97
N ALA A 378 12.93 -1.66 -8.69
CA ALA A 378 12.46 -2.40 -9.87
C ALA A 378 11.35 -3.41 -9.49
N PRO A 379 10.46 -3.79 -10.42
CA PRO A 379 9.35 -4.71 -10.13
C PRO A 379 9.79 -6.05 -9.52
N ALA A 380 10.92 -6.59 -9.98
CA ALA A 380 11.47 -7.84 -9.46
C ALA A 380 11.92 -7.69 -8.00
N ASP A 381 12.64 -6.62 -7.67
CA ASP A 381 13.10 -6.34 -6.31
C ASP A 381 11.93 -6.08 -5.36
N LEU A 382 10.89 -5.37 -5.80
CA LEU A 382 9.68 -5.17 -5.00
C LEU A 382 9.05 -6.52 -4.64
N ALA A 383 8.88 -7.42 -5.60
CA ALA A 383 8.28 -8.71 -5.31
C ALA A 383 9.16 -9.57 -4.38
N MET A 384 10.47 -9.65 -4.65
CA MET A 384 11.39 -10.48 -3.88
C MET A 384 11.68 -9.92 -2.49
N HIS A 385 12.04 -8.64 -2.37
CA HIS A 385 12.48 -8.08 -1.10
C HIS A 385 11.37 -7.49 -0.24
N VAL A 386 10.15 -7.38 -0.76
CA VAL A 386 9.02 -6.77 -0.03
C VAL A 386 7.85 -7.73 0.04
N VAL A 387 7.20 -8.04 -1.09
CA VAL A 387 5.93 -8.79 -1.09
C VAL A 387 6.09 -10.21 -0.54
N LEU A 388 7.07 -10.99 -1.01
CA LEU A 388 7.25 -12.36 -0.53
C LEU A 388 7.64 -12.43 0.96
N PRO A 389 8.54 -11.57 1.48
CA PRO A 389 8.81 -11.44 2.91
C PRO A 389 7.60 -11.07 3.78
N GLU A 390 6.62 -10.33 3.25
CA GLU A 390 5.38 -10.03 4.00
C GLU A 390 4.63 -11.32 4.38
N LEU A 391 4.70 -12.38 3.57
CA LEU A 391 4.08 -13.70 3.85
C LEU A 391 4.64 -14.37 5.10
N ASP A 392 5.89 -14.06 5.46
CA ASP A 392 6.55 -14.53 6.68
C ASP A 392 6.34 -13.56 7.87
N GLY A 393 5.53 -12.51 7.72
CA GLY A 393 5.26 -11.53 8.76
C GLY A 393 6.46 -10.61 9.06
N ARG A 394 7.44 -10.53 8.14
CA ARG A 394 8.64 -9.71 8.33
C ARG A 394 8.29 -8.22 8.25
N ILE A 395 8.96 -7.43 9.10
CA ILE A 395 8.86 -5.97 9.16
C ILE A 395 9.87 -5.40 8.18
N LEU A 396 9.43 -4.57 7.23
CA LEU A 396 10.34 -3.95 6.27
C LEU A 396 11.21 -2.91 6.98
N ALA A 397 12.51 -3.20 7.11
CA ALA A 397 13.44 -2.30 7.78
C ALA A 397 14.03 -1.24 6.84
N GLY A 398 14.11 -1.50 5.54
CA GLY A 398 14.62 -0.56 4.53
C GLY A 398 15.72 -1.15 3.65
N ALA A 399 16.13 -0.39 2.63
CA ALA A 399 17.24 -0.77 1.77
C ALA A 399 18.58 -0.43 2.42
N ILE A 400 19.56 -1.33 2.31
CA ILE A 400 20.91 -1.13 2.85
C ILE A 400 21.96 -1.02 1.74
N SER A 401 21.66 -1.48 0.53
CA SER A 401 22.57 -1.41 -0.61
C SER A 401 21.86 -1.41 -1.95
N PHE A 402 22.56 -0.89 -2.96
CA PHE A 402 22.14 -0.89 -4.35
C PHE A 402 23.28 -1.38 -5.25
N LYS A 403 22.95 -1.89 -6.45
CA LYS A 403 23.98 -2.20 -7.44
C LYS A 403 24.63 -0.92 -7.96
N GLY A 404 25.93 -0.81 -7.77
CA GLY A 404 26.74 0.27 -8.31
C GLY A 404 27.79 -0.25 -9.28
N GLU A 405 28.17 0.59 -10.23
CA GLU A 405 29.38 0.36 -11.03
C GLU A 405 30.61 0.44 -10.12
N ILE A 406 31.51 -0.53 -10.25
CA ILE A 406 32.89 -0.38 -9.78
C ILE A 406 33.66 0.27 -10.93
N GLU A 407 34.46 1.29 -10.61
CA GLU A 407 35.38 1.91 -11.56
C GLU A 407 36.16 0.81 -12.30
N THR A 408 36.18 0.89 -13.64
CA THR A 408 36.84 -0.13 -14.47
C THR A 408 38.27 -0.25 -13.99
N ASP A 409 38.65 -1.43 -13.50
CA ASP A 409 40.04 -1.65 -13.15
C ASP A 409 40.84 -1.71 -14.46
N PRO A 410 41.72 -0.72 -14.75
CA PRO A 410 42.46 -0.70 -16.01
C PRO A 410 43.37 -1.93 -16.15
N ALA A 411 43.76 -2.57 -15.05
CA ALA A 411 44.55 -3.78 -15.05
C ALA A 411 43.76 -5.06 -15.32
N LEU A 412 42.42 -5.06 -15.18
CA LEU A 412 41.55 -6.20 -15.51
C LEU A 412 40.66 -5.96 -16.74
N ALA A 413 40.54 -4.69 -17.17
CA ALA A 413 39.64 -4.21 -18.21
C ALA A 413 38.18 -4.70 -18.04
N PHE A 414 37.77 -4.88 -16.78
CA PHE A 414 36.48 -5.42 -16.39
C PHE A 414 35.70 -4.40 -15.57
N ARG A 415 34.43 -4.25 -15.91
CA ARG A 415 33.47 -3.43 -15.18
C ARG A 415 32.58 -4.34 -14.35
N ALA A 416 32.88 -4.41 -13.05
CA ALA A 416 32.10 -5.20 -12.10
C ALA A 416 30.90 -4.39 -11.60
N PHE A 417 29.75 -5.05 -11.45
CA PHE A 417 28.62 -4.54 -10.68
C PHE A 417 28.56 -5.30 -9.35
N ALA A 418 28.56 -4.57 -8.25
CA ALA A 418 28.45 -5.15 -6.90
C ALA A 418 27.44 -4.34 -6.07
N ASN A 419 26.93 -4.95 -5.01
CA ASN A 419 26.11 -4.24 -4.04
C ASN A 419 26.98 -3.33 -3.19
N ARG A 420 26.66 -2.03 -3.20
CA ARG A 420 27.36 -1.03 -2.40
C ARG A 420 26.48 -0.59 -1.25
N PRO A 421 26.97 -0.67 0.01
CA PRO A 421 26.20 -0.19 1.15
C PRO A 421 25.94 1.31 1.00
N GLU A 422 24.71 1.71 1.29
CA GLU A 422 24.31 3.11 1.33
C GLU A 422 24.32 3.56 2.81
N ALA A 423 25.30 4.39 3.17
CA ALA A 423 25.72 4.56 4.57
C ALA A 423 24.62 5.15 5.47
N ASP A 424 23.90 6.16 4.97
CA ASP A 424 22.80 6.80 5.69
C ASP A 424 21.61 5.84 5.87
N ARG A 425 21.33 5.02 4.85
CA ARG A 425 20.27 4.01 4.90
C ARG A 425 20.60 2.89 5.88
N VAL A 426 21.84 2.39 5.86
CA VAL A 426 22.35 1.39 6.81
C VAL A 426 22.21 1.90 8.25
N ALA A 427 22.61 3.15 8.51
CA ALA A 427 22.47 3.76 9.82
C ALA A 427 21.00 3.90 10.25
N GLN A 428 20.11 4.26 9.31
CA GLN A 428 18.68 4.38 9.58
C GLN A 428 18.03 3.03 9.93
N VAL A 429 18.37 1.97 9.19
CA VAL A 429 17.95 0.59 9.47
C VAL A 429 18.41 0.15 10.86
N ALA A 430 19.68 0.37 11.20
CA ALA A 430 20.22 0.02 12.51
C ALA A 430 19.48 0.76 13.66
N ARG A 431 19.23 2.07 13.50
CA ARG A 431 18.45 2.86 14.49
C ARG A 431 17.02 2.35 14.65
N ARG A 432 16.35 1.94 13.57
CA ARG A 432 14.98 1.39 13.59
C ARG A 432 14.92 0.09 14.38
N ILE A 433 15.88 -0.80 14.16
CA ILE A 433 15.98 -2.07 14.89
C ILE A 433 16.29 -1.81 16.37
N ALA A 434 17.23 -0.91 16.67
CA ALA A 434 17.54 -0.51 18.04
C ALA A 434 16.35 0.11 18.77
N ALA A 435 15.54 0.94 18.09
CA ALA A 435 14.33 1.53 18.68
C ALA A 435 13.26 0.47 19.01
N PHE A 436 13.14 -0.58 18.20
CA PHE A 436 12.25 -1.71 18.47
C PHE A 436 12.72 -2.55 19.67
N ILE A 437 14.03 -2.81 19.77
CA ILE A 437 14.63 -3.49 20.91
C ILE A 437 14.52 -2.65 22.19
N ARG A 438 14.64 -1.31 22.07
CA ARG A 438 14.38 -0.38 23.17
C ARG A 438 12.95 -0.53 23.68
N LEU A 439 11.94 -0.53 22.79
CA LEU A 439 10.55 -0.76 23.17
C LEU A 439 10.37 -2.09 23.92
N GLN A 440 10.96 -3.18 23.41
CA GLN A 440 10.91 -4.50 24.01
C GLN A 440 11.49 -4.51 25.44
N ARG A 441 12.65 -3.87 25.64
CA ARG A 441 13.39 -3.84 26.91
C ARG A 441 12.82 -2.89 27.96
N THR A 442 12.17 -1.81 27.55
CA THR A 442 11.52 -0.89 28.50
C THR A 442 10.34 -1.59 29.18
N GLU A 443 10.26 -1.54 30.50
CA GLU A 443 9.12 -2.08 31.26
C GLU A 443 7.82 -1.36 30.90
N ARG A 444 6.69 -2.09 30.90
CA ARG A 444 5.39 -1.55 30.49
C ARG A 444 5.00 -0.25 31.23
N ALA A 445 5.30 -0.15 32.53
CA ALA A 445 5.02 1.05 33.32
C ALA A 445 5.74 2.31 32.80
N GLU A 446 6.97 2.15 32.29
CA GLU A 446 7.82 3.23 31.78
C GLU A 446 7.66 3.49 30.27
N ARG A 447 6.88 2.64 29.57
CA ARG A 447 6.65 2.78 28.13
C ARG A 447 5.77 3.99 27.82
N LYS A 448 6.40 5.04 27.32
CA LYS A 448 5.74 6.16 26.64
C LYS A 448 5.21 5.77 25.25
N LEU A 449 3.92 5.95 25.01
CA LEU A 449 3.27 5.63 23.73
C LEU A 449 2.55 6.86 23.16
N ALA A 450 2.49 6.96 21.83
CA ALA A 450 1.59 7.88 21.14
C ALA A 450 0.51 7.11 20.38
N ILE A 451 -0.77 7.40 20.63
CA ILE A 451 -1.88 6.90 19.84
C ILE A 451 -2.31 8.01 18.88
N LEU A 452 -2.21 7.76 17.58
CA LEU A 452 -2.58 8.72 16.55
C LEU A 452 -3.98 8.44 16.03
N VAL A 453 -4.85 9.42 16.20
CA VAL A 453 -6.22 9.45 15.69
C VAL A 453 -6.18 10.08 14.28
N PRO A 454 -6.84 9.47 13.29
CA PRO A 454 -6.89 10.00 11.94
C PRO A 454 -7.81 11.23 11.89
N ASP A 455 -7.38 12.25 11.15
CA ASP A 455 -8.18 13.45 10.90
C ASP A 455 -8.27 13.79 9.41
N TYR A 456 -8.10 12.80 8.54
CA TYR A 456 -8.32 12.96 7.10
C TYR A 456 -9.70 12.39 6.73
N PRO A 457 -10.55 13.11 5.98
CA PRO A 457 -10.31 14.40 5.31
C PRO A 457 -10.49 15.64 6.22
N GLY A 458 -10.75 15.44 7.53
CA GLY A 458 -10.84 16.51 8.53
C GLY A 458 -12.02 17.45 8.29
N ALA A 459 -13.09 16.89 7.71
CA ALA A 459 -14.34 17.60 7.54
C ALA A 459 -14.97 17.86 8.93
N PRO A 460 -15.63 19.02 9.13
CA PRO A 460 -16.33 19.32 10.38
C PRO A 460 -17.27 18.18 10.78
N GLY A 461 -17.25 17.80 12.06
CA GLY A 461 -18.05 16.70 12.60
C GLY A 461 -17.59 15.30 12.17
N ARG A 462 -16.40 15.14 11.57
CA ARG A 462 -15.85 13.83 11.13
C ARG A 462 -14.47 13.51 11.71
N THR A 463 -14.12 14.11 12.85
CA THR A 463 -12.85 13.82 13.56
C THR A 463 -12.79 12.35 13.99
N GLY A 464 -11.62 11.71 13.83
CA GLY A 464 -11.46 10.28 14.11
C GLY A 464 -12.07 9.37 13.04
N TYR A 465 -12.12 9.83 11.80
CA TYR A 465 -12.66 9.06 10.68
C TYR A 465 -11.79 7.84 10.34
N ALA A 466 -12.42 6.67 10.37
CA ALA A 466 -11.88 5.46 9.77
C ALA A 466 -13.02 4.60 9.23
N VAL A 467 -12.79 3.97 8.08
CA VAL A 467 -13.78 3.09 7.43
C VAL A 467 -14.11 1.92 8.35
N GLY A 468 -15.37 1.84 8.77
CA GLY A 468 -15.89 0.70 9.55
C GLY A 468 -15.33 0.55 10.97
N LEU A 469 -14.60 1.53 11.49
CA LEU A 469 -14.03 1.50 12.84
C LEU A 469 -14.52 2.70 13.65
N ASP A 470 -14.95 2.44 14.87
CA ASP A 470 -15.19 3.47 15.88
C ASP A 470 -13.87 3.83 16.56
N VAL A 471 -13.14 4.80 15.97
CA VAL A 471 -11.81 5.18 16.47
C VAL A 471 -11.86 5.70 17.91
N PRO A 472 -12.73 6.67 18.27
CA PRO A 472 -12.78 7.16 19.64
C PRO A 472 -13.05 6.05 20.67
N SER A 473 -14.02 5.18 20.42
CA SER A 473 -14.30 4.04 21.33
C SER A 473 -13.17 3.02 21.34
N SER A 474 -12.51 2.77 20.20
CA SER A 474 -11.35 1.89 20.11
C SER A 474 -10.16 2.43 20.89
N VAL A 475 -9.92 3.75 20.86
CA VAL A 475 -8.86 4.38 21.66
C VAL A 475 -9.15 4.27 23.15
N LEU A 476 -10.39 4.48 23.58
CA LEU A 476 -10.78 4.25 24.98
C LEU A 476 -10.57 2.79 25.39
N ALA A 477 -10.99 1.84 24.56
CA ALA A 477 -10.76 0.42 24.79
C ALA A 477 -9.26 0.10 24.92
N MET A 478 -8.41 0.66 24.06
CA MET A 478 -6.95 0.53 24.14
C MET A 478 -6.38 1.13 25.42
N LEU A 479 -6.83 2.31 25.85
CA LEU A 479 -6.38 2.93 27.10
C LEU A 479 -6.70 2.06 28.32
N HIS A 480 -7.89 1.46 28.35
CA HIS A 480 -8.28 0.49 29.39
C HIS A 480 -7.42 -0.77 29.32
N ASP A 481 -7.24 -1.36 28.13
CA ASP A 481 -6.44 -2.56 27.94
C ASP A 481 -4.97 -2.33 28.36
N LEU A 482 -4.39 -1.19 28.00
CA LEU A 482 -3.02 -0.82 28.40
C LEU A 482 -2.92 -0.67 29.92
N LYS A 483 -3.89 -0.02 30.56
CA LYS A 483 -3.93 0.11 32.02
C LYS A 483 -3.99 -1.25 32.72
N GLU A 484 -4.87 -2.14 32.26
CA GLU A 484 -4.98 -3.52 32.78
C GLU A 484 -3.68 -4.31 32.64
N GLN A 485 -2.88 -4.00 31.62
CA GLN A 485 -1.63 -4.67 31.30
C GLN A 485 -0.40 -4.06 32.00
N GLY A 486 -0.60 -3.09 32.89
CA GLY A 486 0.45 -2.49 33.72
C GLY A 486 1.16 -1.29 33.09
N TYR A 487 0.61 -0.70 32.03
CA TYR A 487 1.08 0.60 31.53
C TYR A 487 0.61 1.72 32.46
N ALA A 488 1.41 2.77 32.61
CA ALA A 488 1.01 3.96 33.36
C ALA A 488 -0.04 4.77 32.57
N VAL A 489 -1.32 4.53 32.86
CA VAL A 489 -2.46 5.21 32.24
C VAL A 489 -3.39 5.77 33.31
N GLU A 490 -3.61 7.08 33.27
CA GLU A 490 -4.39 7.84 34.24
C GLU A 490 -5.42 8.74 33.55
N GLY A 491 -6.51 9.11 34.24
CA GLY A 491 -7.46 10.10 33.73
C GLY A 491 -8.23 9.70 32.46
N ILE A 492 -8.47 8.41 32.22
CA ILE A 492 -9.21 7.93 31.04
C ILE A 492 -10.59 8.60 30.97
N PRO A 493 -10.97 9.25 29.85
CA PRO A 493 -12.28 9.88 29.69
C PRO A 493 -13.43 8.87 29.76
N GLN A 494 -14.60 9.33 30.21
CA GLN A 494 -15.78 8.47 30.40
C GLN A 494 -16.57 8.18 29.12
N SER A 495 -16.35 8.96 28.06
CA SER A 495 -17.07 8.80 26.79
C SER A 495 -16.20 9.18 25.58
N PRO A 496 -16.53 8.65 24.39
CA PRO A 496 -15.92 9.08 23.13
C PRO A 496 -15.91 10.59 22.91
N ARG A 497 -17.02 11.27 23.24
CA ARG A 497 -17.13 12.73 23.14
C ARG A 497 -16.14 13.42 24.07
N ALA A 498 -16.08 13.01 25.34
CA ALA A 498 -15.14 13.59 26.30
C ALA A 498 -13.67 13.37 25.90
N LEU A 499 -13.35 12.28 25.21
CA LEU A 499 -12.02 12.08 24.63
C LEU A 499 -11.72 13.11 23.53
N LEU A 500 -12.65 13.32 22.59
CA LEU A 500 -12.46 14.31 21.52
C LEU A 500 -12.37 15.73 22.07
N ASP A 501 -13.23 16.08 23.04
CA ASP A 501 -13.19 17.39 23.71
C ASP A 501 -11.82 17.63 24.36
N ALA A 502 -11.28 16.61 25.06
CA ALA A 502 -9.95 16.69 25.68
C ALA A 502 -8.81 16.94 24.68
N LEU A 503 -8.94 16.47 23.43
CA LEU A 503 -7.94 16.73 22.38
C LEU A 503 -7.97 18.19 21.88
N GLU A 504 -9.10 18.88 22.01
CA GLU A 504 -9.27 20.28 21.55
C GLU A 504 -8.86 21.34 22.58
N VAL A 505 -8.82 20.98 23.88
CA VAL A 505 -8.42 21.90 24.98
C VAL A 505 -7.01 22.49 24.78
N GLY A 506 -6.12 21.77 24.10
CA GLY A 506 -4.76 22.22 23.76
C GLY A 506 -3.75 22.12 24.92
N GLY A 507 -2.66 22.89 24.85
CA GLY A 507 -1.58 22.89 25.86
C GLY A 507 -0.35 22.05 25.51
N HIS A 508 -0.43 21.26 24.44
CA HIS A 508 0.72 20.56 23.86
C HIS A 508 1.29 21.36 22.68
N GLY A 509 2.60 21.28 22.48
CA GLY A 509 3.25 21.95 21.36
C GLY A 509 4.77 21.85 21.39
N LEU A 510 5.40 22.39 20.34
CA LEU A 510 6.85 22.55 20.25
C LEU A 510 7.20 24.03 20.11
N SER A 511 8.09 24.54 20.97
CA SER A 511 8.54 25.93 20.85
C SER A 511 9.31 26.13 19.53
N SER A 512 9.24 27.32 18.93
CA SER A 512 9.99 27.63 17.72
C SER A 512 11.50 27.46 17.90
N LYS A 513 12.02 27.86 19.07
CA LYS A 513 13.43 27.67 19.42
C LYS A 513 13.82 26.19 19.42
N ASP A 514 12.97 25.33 20.00
CA ASP A 514 13.22 23.88 20.01
C ASP A 514 13.06 23.29 18.61
N TYR A 515 12.08 23.74 17.82
CA TYR A 515 11.91 23.34 16.42
C TYR A 515 13.15 23.66 15.59
N LEU A 516 13.66 24.89 15.64
CA LEU A 516 14.86 25.30 14.90
C LEU A 516 16.09 24.50 15.33
N ARG A 517 16.25 24.24 16.64
CA ARG A 517 17.34 23.41 17.17
C ARG A 517 17.25 21.97 16.68
N LEU A 518 16.08 21.34 16.79
CA LEU A 518 15.89 19.93 16.44
C LEU A 518 15.87 19.69 14.93
N SER A 519 15.32 20.62 14.15
CA SER A 519 15.28 20.53 12.69
C SER A 519 16.66 20.71 12.05
N ALA A 520 17.64 21.28 12.74
CA ALA A 520 19.01 21.44 12.23
C ALA A 520 19.70 20.09 11.89
N GLU A 521 19.29 18.99 12.52
CA GLU A 521 19.75 17.62 12.23
C GLU A 521 19.15 17.03 10.96
N LEU A 522 18.12 17.66 10.37
CA LEU A 522 17.44 17.15 9.18
C LEU A 522 18.24 17.41 7.89
N PRO A 523 18.12 16.53 6.87
CA PRO A 523 18.79 16.71 5.59
C PRO A 523 18.55 18.11 5.00
N GLU A 524 19.62 18.73 4.50
CA GLU A 524 19.57 20.09 3.95
C GLU A 524 18.58 20.20 2.78
N GLY A 525 18.58 19.22 1.87
CA GLY A 525 17.63 19.18 0.75
C GLY A 525 16.17 19.21 1.19
N ALA A 526 15.82 18.46 2.24
CA ALA A 526 14.46 18.45 2.77
C ALA A 526 14.10 19.79 3.45
N ARG A 527 15.03 20.37 4.23
CA ARG A 527 14.83 21.69 4.85
C ARG A 527 14.64 22.80 3.81
N ASN A 528 15.41 22.74 2.72
CA ASN A 528 15.31 23.69 1.61
C ASN A 528 13.98 23.53 0.86
N ALA A 529 13.54 22.29 0.61
CA ALA A 529 12.24 22.03 0.00
C ALA A 529 11.08 22.61 0.83
N VAL A 530 11.07 22.37 2.15
CA VAL A 530 10.05 22.92 3.06
C VAL A 530 10.10 24.45 3.02
N ARG A 531 11.29 25.06 3.16
CA ARG A 531 11.44 26.52 3.12
C ARG A 531 10.97 27.13 1.80
N ALA A 532 11.24 26.46 0.68
CA ALA A 532 10.82 26.90 -0.65
C ALA A 532 9.30 26.87 -0.82
N ALA A 533 8.62 25.84 -0.28
CA ALA A 533 7.18 25.73 -0.36
C ALA A 533 6.44 26.64 0.64
N TRP A 534 7.02 26.85 1.83
CA TRP A 534 6.28 27.32 3.00
C TRP A 534 6.84 28.57 3.68
N GLY A 535 7.98 29.10 3.22
CA GLY A 535 8.64 30.25 3.83
C GLY A 535 9.48 29.88 5.06
N SER A 536 9.69 30.84 5.98
CA SER A 536 10.41 30.54 7.21
C SER A 536 9.48 29.92 8.26
N ALA A 537 10.05 29.15 9.19
CA ALA A 537 9.28 28.56 10.28
C ALA A 537 8.63 29.63 11.17
N GLU A 538 9.25 30.81 11.27
CA GLU A 538 8.79 31.95 12.07
C GLU A 538 7.53 32.59 11.48
N ASP A 539 7.35 32.52 10.16
CA ASP A 539 6.17 33.04 9.46
C ASP A 539 4.91 32.18 9.69
N GLN A 540 5.08 30.94 10.17
CA GLN A 540 3.98 29.97 10.35
C GLN A 540 3.54 29.78 11.80
N ILE A 541 4.19 30.42 12.76
CA ILE A 541 3.91 30.17 14.18
C ILE A 541 2.62 30.87 14.61
N GLY A 542 1.66 30.11 15.13
CA GLY A 542 0.42 30.64 15.70
C GLY A 542 -0.75 30.77 14.72
N LEU A 543 -0.58 30.38 13.46
CA LEU A 543 -1.69 30.27 12.51
C LEU A 543 -2.48 28.98 12.77
N ARG A 544 -3.50 29.03 13.64
CA ARG A 544 -4.50 27.95 13.74
C ARG A 544 -5.50 28.15 12.59
N GLU A 545 -5.24 27.53 11.44
CA GLU A 545 -6.27 27.40 10.40
C GLU A 545 -7.28 26.35 10.90
N ALA A 546 -8.42 26.80 11.42
CA ALA A 546 -9.55 25.89 11.63
C ALA A 546 -9.98 25.31 10.27
N PRO A 547 -10.50 24.06 10.21
CA PRO A 547 -11.18 23.60 9.00
C PRO A 547 -12.25 24.63 8.65
N LEU A 548 -12.17 25.24 7.47
CA LEU A 548 -13.15 26.25 7.08
C LEU A 548 -14.54 25.60 7.10
N SER A 549 -15.47 26.27 7.79
CA SER A 549 -16.89 26.04 7.63
C SER A 549 -17.23 26.14 6.14
N VAL A 550 -18.04 25.22 5.64
CA VAL A 550 -18.57 25.33 4.28
C VAL A 550 -19.49 26.54 4.29
N LEU A 551 -19.02 27.71 3.82
CA LEU A 551 -19.76 28.73 3.06
C LEU A 551 -19.03 30.09 3.02
N PRO A 552 -19.18 30.86 1.92
CA PRO A 552 -19.01 32.30 1.90
C PRO A 552 -20.23 33.02 2.51
N ASP A 553 -19.94 34.04 3.32
CA ASP A 553 -20.93 34.99 3.85
C ASP A 553 -21.45 35.89 2.72
N ILE A 554 -22.73 35.77 2.36
CA ILE A 554 -23.41 36.81 1.59
C ILE A 554 -24.83 36.99 2.14
N SER A 555 -24.97 37.90 3.11
CA SER A 555 -26.28 38.45 3.47
C SER A 555 -26.79 39.40 2.37
N PRO A 556 -28.12 39.50 2.18
CA PRO A 556 -28.72 40.27 1.10
C PRO A 556 -28.93 41.72 1.53
N SER A 557 -28.20 42.65 0.91
CA SER A 557 -28.60 44.06 0.90
C SER A 557 -28.44 44.59 -0.51
N GLY A 558 -29.59 44.88 -1.13
CA GLY A 558 -29.70 45.22 -2.53
C GLY A 558 -29.09 46.57 -2.91
N GLY A 559 -28.97 46.77 -4.23
CA GLY A 559 -28.78 48.08 -4.83
C GLY A 559 -27.62 48.15 -5.81
N GLU A 560 -28.00 48.15 -7.08
CA GLU A 560 -27.36 48.87 -8.18
C GLU A 560 -26.24 48.20 -9.00
N ILE A 561 -26.54 48.18 -10.30
CA ILE A 561 -25.83 47.63 -11.44
C ILE A 561 -24.76 48.64 -11.88
N ASN A 562 -23.51 48.20 -12.08
CA ASN A 562 -22.68 48.67 -13.20
C ASN A 562 -21.49 47.73 -13.48
N PRO A 563 -21.08 47.56 -14.76
CA PRO A 563 -20.24 46.45 -15.19
C PRO A 563 -18.73 46.74 -15.08
N SER A 564 -17.98 45.73 -14.63
CA SER A 564 -16.51 45.68 -14.69
C SER A 564 -16.01 45.46 -16.13
N PRO A 565 -14.82 45.99 -16.49
CA PRO A 565 -14.29 45.89 -17.85
C PRO A 565 -13.57 44.56 -18.10
N ARG A 566 -13.69 44.09 -19.35
CA ARG A 566 -13.04 42.90 -19.90
C ARG A 566 -11.52 43.10 -19.98
N LEU A 567 -10.75 42.12 -19.51
CA LEU A 567 -9.36 41.93 -19.88
C LEU A 567 -9.26 40.73 -20.83
N SER A 568 -8.67 40.97 -22.00
CA SER A 568 -8.30 39.98 -23.00
C SER A 568 -6.76 39.94 -23.14
N PRO A 569 -6.19 38.86 -23.71
CA PRO A 569 -4.89 38.32 -23.32
C PRO A 569 -3.74 38.91 -24.13
N ILE A 570 -2.53 38.86 -23.57
CA ILE A 570 -1.30 39.23 -24.28
C ILE A 570 -0.47 37.99 -24.56
N SER A 571 -0.11 37.81 -25.83
CA SER A 571 0.99 36.98 -26.30
C SER A 571 1.93 37.80 -27.19
N GLY A 572 3.24 37.61 -26.99
CA GLY A 572 4.20 37.45 -28.09
C GLY A 572 4.96 38.66 -28.65
N LEU A 573 6.23 38.75 -28.21
CA LEU A 573 7.45 38.84 -29.03
C LEU A 573 7.91 40.17 -29.71
N ALA A 574 9.07 40.61 -29.22
CA ALA A 574 10.34 40.79 -29.94
C ALA A 574 10.84 42.20 -30.38
N ARG A 575 12.03 42.51 -29.82
CA ARG A 575 13.22 43.21 -30.37
C ARG A 575 13.20 44.73 -30.58
N GLY A 576 14.16 45.39 -29.92
CA GLY A 576 14.82 46.61 -30.40
C GLY A 576 15.12 47.68 -29.34
N GLU A 577 16.33 47.68 -28.79
CA GLU A 577 17.01 48.85 -28.18
C GLU A 577 17.39 49.91 -29.26
N PRO A 578 17.94 51.12 -28.94
CA PRO A 578 18.26 51.74 -27.63
C PRO A 578 17.84 53.23 -27.46
N ALA A 579 18.04 53.74 -26.22
CA ALA A 579 18.41 55.12 -25.82
C ALA A 579 17.41 56.27 -26.13
N THR A 580 17.16 57.29 -25.29
CA THR A 580 18.06 58.07 -24.42
C THR A 580 17.21 59.02 -23.53
N GLU A 581 17.80 59.48 -22.42
CA GLU A 581 17.58 60.78 -21.75
C GLU A 581 16.35 61.03 -20.84
N LEU A 582 16.68 61.06 -19.54
CA LEU A 582 16.14 61.91 -18.46
C LEU A 582 16.18 63.43 -18.86
N PRO A 583 15.75 64.45 -18.07
CA PRO A 583 15.51 64.45 -16.61
C PRO A 583 14.45 65.46 -16.04
N ILE A 584 14.39 65.52 -14.69
CA ILE A 584 14.05 66.66 -13.78
C ILE A 584 12.56 67.05 -13.49
N SER A 585 12.07 66.59 -12.33
CA SER A 585 11.46 67.27 -11.15
C SER A 585 11.29 68.83 -11.10
N PRO A 586 10.72 69.47 -10.03
CA PRO A 586 9.46 69.24 -9.25
C PRO A 586 8.78 70.59 -8.83
N LEU A 587 8.06 70.62 -7.68
CA LEU A 587 7.57 71.74 -6.82
C LEU A 587 6.09 72.12 -6.99
N GLU A 588 5.31 72.59 -6.01
CA GLU A 588 5.21 72.62 -4.52
C GLU A 588 3.87 73.37 -4.24
N GLY A 589 3.22 73.21 -3.08
CA GLY A 589 2.21 74.20 -2.62
C GLY A 589 1.05 73.75 -1.73
N GLU A 590 1.28 73.83 -0.41
CA GLU A 590 0.42 74.07 0.78
C GLU A 590 -0.91 74.89 0.61
N MET A 591 -1.95 74.93 1.50
CA MET A 591 -2.05 74.92 2.98
C MET A 591 -3.52 74.81 3.52
N SER A 592 -3.68 74.25 4.74
CA SER A 592 -4.52 74.68 5.90
C SER A 592 -6.05 74.42 6.07
N GLY A 593 -6.42 73.73 7.17
CA GLY A 593 -7.51 74.18 8.09
C GLY A 593 -8.25 73.18 9.04
N ARG A 594 -7.79 73.07 10.32
CA ARG A 594 -8.50 72.81 11.63
C ARG A 594 -9.43 71.58 11.83
N THR A 595 -9.08 70.55 12.62
CA THR A 595 -9.11 70.32 14.12
C THR A 595 -10.46 70.10 14.80
N GLU A 596 -10.70 68.86 15.27
CA GLU A 596 -11.20 68.54 16.64
C GLU A 596 -10.56 67.23 17.14
N ARG A 597 -10.21 67.20 18.44
CA ARG A 597 -9.54 66.10 19.16
C ARG A 597 -10.56 65.19 19.83
N GLY A 598 -10.24 63.89 19.88
CA GLY A 598 -10.14 63.19 21.17
C GLY A 598 -11.17 62.11 21.48
N ALA A 599 -10.85 60.87 21.12
CA ALA A 599 -11.07 59.71 21.99
C ALA A 599 -9.98 58.67 21.69
N THR A 600 -8.97 58.62 22.56
CA THR A 600 -7.96 57.55 22.62
C THR A 600 -8.65 56.24 23.01
N GLU A 601 -9.08 55.45 22.03
CA GLU A 601 -9.19 54.01 22.24
C GLU A 601 -7.80 53.40 22.10
N ARG A 602 -7.36 52.81 23.20
CA ARG A 602 -6.14 52.03 23.29
C ARG A 602 -6.19 50.94 22.22
N LEU A 603 -5.29 51.01 21.24
CA LEU A 603 -4.83 49.83 20.51
C LEU A 603 -4.63 48.70 21.54
N PRO A 604 -5.28 47.54 21.42
CA PRO A 604 -4.85 46.41 22.20
C PRO A 604 -3.39 46.15 21.79
N LEU A 605 -2.52 46.14 22.80
CA LEU A 605 -1.17 45.60 22.68
C LEU A 605 -1.25 44.36 21.80
N LYS A 606 -0.53 44.35 20.67
CA LYS A 606 -0.22 43.13 19.93
C LYS A 606 0.19 42.08 20.96
N ALA A 607 -0.71 41.14 21.27
CA ALA A 607 -0.32 39.95 22.00
C ALA A 607 0.87 39.37 21.22
N ALA A 608 1.97 39.11 21.90
CA ALA A 608 3.15 38.51 21.27
C ALA A 608 2.69 37.30 20.46
N ALA A 609 3.09 37.21 19.19
CA ALA A 609 2.77 36.06 18.35
C ALA A 609 3.10 34.77 19.12
N PRO A 610 2.23 33.75 19.09
CA PRO A 610 2.51 32.49 19.77
C PRO A 610 3.91 32.01 19.39
N GLN A 611 4.76 31.69 20.36
CA GLN A 611 6.14 31.21 20.10
C GLN A 611 6.22 29.68 19.94
N HIS A 612 5.09 29.00 19.73
CA HIS A 612 4.98 27.55 19.70
C HIS A 612 4.07 27.05 18.58
N PHE A 613 4.38 25.87 18.03
CA PHE A 613 3.48 25.06 17.21
C PHE A 613 2.53 24.30 18.15
N PRO A 614 1.22 24.63 18.20
CA PRO A 614 0.26 23.92 19.05
C PRO A 614 -0.13 22.58 18.44
N PHE A 615 -0.39 21.56 19.26
CA PHE A 615 -0.87 20.26 18.80
C PHE A 615 -2.15 19.86 19.52
N ARG A 616 -3.11 19.28 18.78
CA ARG A 616 -4.31 18.65 19.33
C ARG A 616 -3.93 17.31 19.93
N ALA A 617 -3.74 17.29 21.24
CA ALA A 617 -3.29 16.13 21.98
C ALA A 617 -3.76 16.18 23.43
N ALA A 618 -3.85 15.01 24.06
CA ALA A 618 -4.10 14.84 25.48
C ALA A 618 -3.23 13.70 26.02
N THR A 619 -2.67 13.87 27.22
CA THR A 619 -1.81 12.86 27.86
C THR A 619 -2.50 12.21 29.06
N PHE A 620 -2.49 10.88 29.06
CA PHE A 620 -3.09 9.99 30.05
C PHE A 620 -1.98 9.14 30.70
N GLY A 621 -1.25 9.71 31.66
CA GLY A 621 -0.03 9.10 32.20
C GLY A 621 1.12 9.10 31.18
N ASN A 622 1.59 7.91 30.80
CA ASN A 622 2.64 7.74 29.78
C ASN A 622 2.08 7.56 28.35
N VAL A 623 0.75 7.58 28.17
CA VAL A 623 0.13 7.45 26.84
C VAL A 623 -0.40 8.81 26.39
N THR A 624 0.03 9.27 25.21
CA THR A 624 -0.48 10.51 24.61
C THR A 624 -1.35 10.17 23.41
N VAL A 625 -2.59 10.65 23.39
CA VAL A 625 -3.48 10.57 22.23
C VAL A 625 -3.37 11.90 21.47
N ALA A 626 -3.21 11.85 20.15
CA ALA A 626 -3.04 13.06 19.35
C ALA A 626 -3.63 12.93 17.94
N LEU A 627 -4.01 14.07 17.36
CA LEU A 627 -4.30 14.18 15.93
C LEU A 627 -3.07 14.73 15.22
N ALA A 628 -2.65 14.08 14.14
CA ALA A 628 -1.57 14.61 13.31
C ALA A 628 -2.03 15.93 12.66
N PRO A 629 -1.20 16.99 12.66
CA PRO A 629 -1.50 18.20 11.90
C PRO A 629 -1.67 17.91 10.41
N ASP A 630 -2.36 18.82 9.73
CA ASP A 630 -2.46 18.76 8.27
C ASP A 630 -1.08 18.77 7.63
N ARG A 631 -0.89 17.93 6.60
CA ARG A 631 0.36 18.00 5.86
C ARG A 631 0.46 19.23 4.95
N GLY A 632 -0.67 19.79 4.55
CA GLY A 632 -0.78 20.92 3.63
C GLY A 632 -1.62 22.05 4.20
N ARG A 633 -2.11 22.95 3.33
CA ARG A 633 -3.06 24.00 3.70
C ARG A 633 -4.42 23.39 3.98
N SER A 634 -5.12 23.87 5.00
CA SER A 634 -6.46 23.35 5.32
C SER A 634 -7.48 23.70 4.24
N ALA A 635 -7.32 24.86 3.57
CA ALA A 635 -8.18 25.27 2.46
C ALA A 635 -8.04 24.34 1.24
N ASP A 636 -6.81 24.01 0.85
CA ASP A 636 -6.50 23.12 -0.28
C ASP A 636 -6.29 21.66 0.18
N ARG A 637 -6.80 21.27 1.35
CA ARG A 637 -6.35 20.06 2.08
C ARG A 637 -6.28 18.84 1.19
N ARG A 638 -7.32 18.55 0.41
CA ARG A 638 -7.32 17.34 -0.42
C ARG A 638 -6.32 17.42 -1.57
N ALA A 639 -6.28 18.54 -2.29
CA ALA A 639 -5.32 18.75 -3.38
C ALA A 639 -3.89 18.67 -2.85
N ASP A 640 -3.61 19.41 -1.77
CA ASP A 640 -2.33 19.37 -1.10
C ASP A 640 -2.04 17.97 -0.59
N TYR A 641 -2.97 17.22 0.02
CA TYR A 641 -2.78 15.87 0.57
C TYR A 641 -2.37 14.83 -0.48
N HIS A 642 -2.79 15.05 -1.73
CA HIS A 642 -2.50 14.18 -2.85
C HIS A 642 -1.37 14.72 -3.75
N ASP A 643 -0.72 15.84 -3.40
CA ASP A 643 0.45 16.33 -4.13
C ASP A 643 1.75 15.61 -3.68
N PRO A 644 2.37 14.78 -4.52
CA PRO A 644 3.50 13.93 -4.14
C PRO A 644 4.80 14.73 -3.94
N THR A 645 4.83 15.98 -4.38
CA THR A 645 5.99 16.86 -4.44
C THR A 645 5.94 17.92 -3.36
N LEU A 646 4.73 18.33 -2.96
CA LEU A 646 4.53 19.36 -1.95
C LEU A 646 4.98 18.86 -0.57
N PRO A 647 6.13 19.33 -0.04
CA PRO A 647 6.62 18.91 1.26
C PRO A 647 5.61 19.21 2.38
N PRO A 648 5.61 18.50 3.50
CA PRO A 648 4.76 18.83 4.63
C PRO A 648 5.09 20.21 5.20
N ARG A 649 4.08 20.86 5.79
CA ARG A 649 4.26 22.12 6.54
C ARG A 649 5.23 21.96 7.71
N HIS A 650 5.78 23.07 8.17
CA HIS A 650 6.66 23.11 9.34
C HIS A 650 6.00 22.47 10.58
N GLU A 651 4.69 22.65 10.75
CA GLU A 651 3.91 22.11 11.85
C GLU A 651 3.93 20.58 11.93
N LEU A 652 3.76 19.87 10.81
CA LEU A 652 3.79 18.40 10.81
C LEU A 652 5.21 17.86 11.08
N ILE A 653 6.24 18.56 10.61
CA ILE A 653 7.64 18.23 10.96
C ILE A 653 7.87 18.47 12.45
N ALA A 654 7.38 19.59 12.98
CA ALA A 654 7.47 19.91 14.41
C ALA A 654 6.75 18.85 15.25
N PHE A 655 5.61 18.34 14.80
CA PHE A 655 4.88 17.26 15.43
C PHE A 655 5.70 15.97 15.51
N GLY A 656 6.30 15.54 14.39
CA GLY A 656 7.19 14.37 14.38
C GLY A 656 8.41 14.52 15.30
N LEU A 657 9.04 15.70 15.31
CA LEU A 657 10.15 16.03 16.21
C LEU A 657 9.70 16.07 17.68
N TRP A 658 8.51 16.59 17.96
CA TRP A 658 7.92 16.61 19.29
C TRP A 658 7.68 15.19 19.82
N LEU A 659 7.04 14.32 19.05
CA LEU A 659 6.84 12.91 19.41
C LEU A 659 8.19 12.22 19.72
N ARG A 660 9.16 12.36 18.81
CA ARG A 660 10.44 11.63 18.87
C ARG A 660 11.42 12.15 19.91
N LYS A 661 11.54 13.47 20.06
CA LYS A 661 12.65 14.12 20.78
C LYS A 661 12.19 14.85 22.03
N SER A 662 10.95 15.36 22.06
CA SER A 662 10.43 16.09 23.23
C SER A 662 9.66 15.15 24.17
N LEU A 663 8.65 14.42 23.65
CA LEU A 663 7.97 13.36 24.40
C LEU A 663 8.86 12.14 24.59
N GLY A 664 9.68 11.82 23.57
CA GLY A 664 10.57 10.66 23.60
C GLY A 664 9.80 9.35 23.57
N VAL A 665 8.74 9.26 22.75
CA VAL A 665 7.88 8.06 22.70
C VAL A 665 8.67 6.82 22.26
N HIS A 666 8.27 5.66 22.78
CA HIS A 666 8.86 4.38 22.44
C HIS A 666 8.21 3.75 21.22
N ALA A 667 6.93 4.00 20.98
CA ALA A 667 6.19 3.52 19.82
C ALA A 667 4.98 4.42 19.48
N ILE A 668 4.53 4.31 18.24
CA ILE A 668 3.29 4.90 17.75
C ILE A 668 2.28 3.78 17.52
N VAL A 669 1.05 3.96 18.03
CA VAL A 669 -0.12 3.19 17.63
C VAL A 669 -0.94 4.08 16.68
N HIS A 670 -0.89 3.80 15.38
CA HIS A 670 -1.69 4.54 14.41
C HIS A 670 -3.02 3.83 14.23
N VAL A 671 -4.15 4.51 14.38
CA VAL A 671 -5.47 3.84 14.34
C VAL A 671 -6.24 4.22 13.07
N GLY A 672 -6.69 3.24 12.28
CA GLY A 672 -7.58 3.44 11.14
C GLY A 672 -6.89 3.62 9.78
N ALA A 673 -7.56 3.25 8.68
CA ALA A 673 -6.92 3.02 7.37
C ALA A 673 -6.39 4.27 6.61
N HIS A 674 -6.56 5.50 7.12
CA HIS A 674 -6.26 6.75 6.40
C HIS A 674 -5.30 7.66 7.17
N GLY A 675 -4.12 7.12 7.49
CA GLY A 675 -3.05 7.90 8.10
C GLY A 675 -2.51 8.98 7.17
N THR A 676 -1.88 10.02 7.72
CA THR A 676 -1.22 11.06 6.92
C THR A 676 0.24 10.69 6.60
N LEU A 677 0.86 9.87 7.45
CA LEU A 677 2.31 9.70 7.51
C LEU A 677 2.87 8.86 6.35
N GLU A 678 2.14 7.83 5.96
CA GLU A 678 2.45 6.91 4.86
C GLU A 678 2.28 7.55 3.48
N TRP A 679 1.57 8.67 3.37
CA TRP A 679 1.33 9.39 2.12
C TRP A 679 2.22 10.63 1.94
N LEU A 680 3.12 10.90 2.89
CA LEU A 680 4.02 12.04 2.78
C LEU A 680 4.93 11.94 1.53
N PRO A 681 5.35 13.07 0.93
CA PRO A 681 6.22 13.11 -0.24
C PRO A 681 7.51 12.29 -0.12
N GLY A 682 7.85 11.60 -1.20
CA GLY A 682 9.06 10.77 -1.32
C GLY A 682 8.82 9.50 -2.11
N LYS A 683 9.80 8.60 -2.10
CA LYS A 683 9.74 7.34 -2.86
C LYS A 683 8.59 6.44 -2.39
N THR A 684 8.10 5.55 -3.27
CA THR A 684 7.00 4.61 -2.94
C THR A 684 7.45 3.44 -2.06
N VAL A 685 8.72 3.03 -2.18
CA VAL A 685 9.37 2.01 -1.34
C VAL A 685 10.89 2.25 -1.35
N ALA A 686 11.63 1.64 -0.43
CA ALA A 686 13.07 1.84 -0.27
C ALA A 686 13.44 3.33 -0.17
N LEU A 687 12.90 3.99 0.86
CA LEU A 687 12.99 5.43 1.04
C LEU A 687 14.44 5.95 1.16
N SER A 688 14.68 7.19 0.73
CA SER A 688 15.91 7.97 0.96
C SER A 688 15.78 8.86 2.22
N ASP A 689 16.87 9.48 2.65
CA ASP A 689 16.90 10.39 3.81
C ASP A 689 16.04 11.63 3.61
N THR A 690 15.86 12.02 2.37
CA THR A 690 15.00 13.14 1.95
C THR A 690 13.50 12.79 1.88
N CYS A 691 13.12 11.52 2.09
CA CYS A 691 11.71 11.14 2.10
C CYS A 691 11.03 11.56 3.42
N PHE A 692 9.93 12.30 3.32
CA PHE A 692 9.25 12.85 4.48
C PHE A 692 8.62 11.82 5.43
N PRO A 693 8.14 10.64 4.98
CA PRO A 693 7.75 9.59 5.92
C PRO A 693 8.87 9.23 6.91
N GLU A 694 10.12 9.12 6.44
CA GLU A 694 11.28 8.84 7.31
C GLU A 694 11.66 10.05 8.18
N ILE A 695 11.52 11.26 7.68
CA ILE A 695 11.84 12.47 8.44
C ILE A 695 10.87 12.64 9.63
N VAL A 696 9.57 12.48 9.40
CA VAL A 696 8.54 12.70 10.43
C VAL A 696 8.53 11.56 11.43
N THR A 697 8.49 10.30 10.97
CA THR A 697 8.40 9.12 11.85
C THR A 697 9.75 8.70 12.43
N GLY A 698 10.84 8.97 11.73
CA GLY A 698 12.18 8.56 12.11
C GLY A 698 12.32 7.04 12.19
N SER A 699 12.81 6.59 13.34
CA SER A 699 13.08 5.18 13.64
C SER A 699 12.05 4.57 14.57
N LEU A 700 10.93 5.27 14.85
CA LEU A 700 9.94 4.79 15.80
C LEU A 700 9.25 3.52 15.30
N PRO A 701 9.07 2.50 16.16
CA PRO A 701 8.14 1.40 15.93
C PRO A 701 6.72 1.93 15.71
N ILE A 702 6.05 1.45 14.66
CA ILE A 702 4.66 1.80 14.35
C ILE A 702 3.83 0.51 14.33
N ILE A 703 2.87 0.42 15.25
CA ILE A 703 1.86 -0.62 15.31
C ILE A 703 0.58 -0.02 14.76
N TYR A 704 -0.05 -0.69 13.79
CA TYR A 704 -1.10 -0.08 13.00
C TYR A 704 -2.33 -1.00 12.90
N PRO A 705 -3.31 -0.89 13.83
CA PRO A 705 -4.66 -1.40 13.62
C PRO A 705 -5.24 -0.97 12.27
N PHE A 706 -5.45 -1.93 11.37
CA PHE A 706 -5.80 -1.70 9.97
C PHE A 706 -6.95 -2.61 9.51
N ILE A 707 -7.90 -2.10 8.75
CA ILE A 707 -9.04 -2.91 8.30
C ILE A 707 -8.57 -4.02 7.34
N VAL A 708 -8.96 -5.26 7.61
CA VAL A 708 -8.48 -6.43 6.84
C VAL A 708 -8.88 -6.38 5.36
N SER A 709 -9.93 -5.64 5.03
CA SER A 709 -10.48 -5.54 3.68
C SER A 709 -9.79 -4.48 2.81
N ASN A 710 -8.83 -3.70 3.33
CA ASN A 710 -8.13 -2.66 2.56
C ASN A 710 -6.62 -2.98 2.35
N PRO A 711 -6.28 -3.96 1.49
CA PRO A 711 -4.89 -4.36 1.26
C PRO A 711 -4.02 -3.27 0.62
N GLY A 712 -4.62 -2.37 -0.17
CA GLY A 712 -3.88 -1.34 -0.93
C GLY A 712 -3.21 -0.32 -0.03
N GLU A 713 -3.95 0.25 0.92
CA GLU A 713 -3.41 1.24 1.85
C GLU A 713 -2.51 0.59 2.91
N ALA A 714 -2.84 -0.64 3.34
CA ALA A 714 -1.96 -1.42 4.22
C ALA A 714 -0.57 -1.63 3.59
N ALA A 715 -0.50 -1.87 2.27
CA ALA A 715 0.76 -1.97 1.55
C ALA A 715 1.62 -0.70 1.71
N GLN A 716 1.02 0.48 1.56
CA GLN A 716 1.73 1.76 1.69
C GLN A 716 2.26 1.96 3.11
N ALA A 717 1.45 1.68 4.14
CA ALA A 717 1.87 1.77 5.52
C ALA A 717 3.07 0.86 5.84
N LYS A 718 3.04 -0.41 5.40
CA LYS A 718 4.15 -1.35 5.60
C LYS A 718 5.43 -0.89 4.90
N ARG A 719 5.30 -0.35 3.69
CA ARG A 719 6.43 -0.08 2.79
C ARG A 719 7.09 1.28 3.01
N ARG A 720 6.35 2.27 3.54
CA ARG A 720 6.82 3.66 3.69
C ARG A 720 7.07 4.08 5.13
N ILE A 721 6.37 3.47 6.09
CA ILE A 721 6.54 3.78 7.52
C ILE A 721 6.88 2.56 8.37
N SER A 722 7.24 1.43 7.74
CA SER A 722 7.63 0.19 8.42
C SER A 722 6.59 -0.33 9.43
N ALA A 723 5.30 -0.13 9.13
CA ALA A 723 4.22 -0.47 10.05
C ALA A 723 4.03 -1.99 10.22
N VAL A 724 3.73 -2.41 11.46
CA VAL A 724 3.13 -3.70 11.77
C VAL A 724 1.62 -3.54 11.66
N THR A 725 1.06 -3.89 10.49
CA THR A 725 -0.36 -3.72 10.16
C THR A 725 -1.20 -4.85 10.74
N LEU A 726 -1.78 -4.62 11.93
CA LEU A 726 -2.64 -5.58 12.61
C LEU A 726 -4.04 -5.53 12.01
N GLY A 727 -4.42 -6.55 11.24
CA GLY A 727 -5.75 -6.66 10.66
C GLY A 727 -6.84 -6.59 11.72
N HIS A 728 -7.89 -5.79 11.52
CA HIS A 728 -9.09 -5.80 12.35
C HIS A 728 -10.33 -6.18 11.57
N LEU A 729 -11.36 -6.64 12.28
CA LEU A 729 -12.65 -7.00 11.72
C LEU A 729 -13.30 -5.82 11.01
N PRO A 730 -13.99 -6.07 9.87
CA PRO A 730 -14.97 -5.13 9.38
C PRO A 730 -16.20 -5.12 10.33
N PRO A 731 -17.02 -4.06 10.28
CA PRO A 731 -18.30 -4.00 10.98
C PRO A 731 -19.14 -5.27 10.79
N PRO A 732 -19.96 -5.64 11.78
CA PRO A 732 -20.93 -6.70 11.59
C PRO A 732 -21.92 -6.31 10.49
N LEU A 733 -22.11 -7.23 9.54
CA LEU A 733 -23.10 -7.10 8.48
C LEU A 733 -24.33 -7.93 8.83
N THR A 734 -25.51 -7.36 8.61
CA THR A 734 -26.80 -8.03 8.76
C THR A 734 -27.62 -7.88 7.49
N GLY A 735 -28.49 -8.85 7.23
CA GLY A 735 -29.49 -8.73 6.17
C GLY A 735 -30.48 -7.61 6.45
N VAL A 736 -31.03 -7.04 5.38
CA VAL A 736 -32.02 -5.95 5.45
C VAL A 736 -33.40 -6.52 5.77
N GLY A 737 -33.98 -6.06 6.88
CA GLY A 737 -35.43 -6.16 7.09
C GLY A 737 -36.16 -5.13 6.22
N LEU A 738 -37.31 -5.51 5.67
CA LEU A 738 -38.17 -4.59 4.92
C LEU A 738 -38.89 -3.62 5.85
N ASP A 739 -39.06 -2.36 5.42
CA ASP A 739 -39.90 -1.39 6.14
C ASP A 739 -41.40 -1.78 6.09
N GLU A 740 -42.27 -1.06 6.82
CA GLU A 740 -43.70 -1.41 6.89
C GLU A 740 -44.38 -1.43 5.51
N ALA A 741 -44.05 -0.48 4.63
CA ALA A 741 -44.64 -0.36 3.30
C ALA A 741 -44.12 -1.47 2.36
N GLN A 742 -42.82 -1.75 2.40
CA GLN A 742 -42.16 -2.82 1.66
C GLN A 742 -42.64 -4.20 2.13
N GLN A 743 -42.75 -4.42 3.44
CA GLN A 743 -43.24 -5.67 4.03
C GLN A 743 -44.74 -5.88 3.73
N ARG A 744 -45.53 -4.79 3.68
CA ARG A 744 -46.91 -4.86 3.19
C ARG A 744 -46.96 -5.31 1.73
N LEU A 745 -46.05 -4.81 0.89
CA LEU A 745 -45.97 -5.18 -0.51
C LEU A 745 -45.54 -6.65 -0.67
N GLU A 746 -44.52 -7.09 0.08
CA GLU A 746 -44.07 -8.48 0.14
C GLU A 746 -45.22 -9.43 0.50
N ARG A 747 -45.95 -9.17 1.59
CA ARG A 747 -47.10 -10.01 1.97
C ARG A 747 -48.14 -10.15 0.85
N LEU A 748 -48.38 -9.08 0.10
CA LEU A 748 -49.29 -9.12 -1.05
C LEU A 748 -48.72 -9.93 -2.21
N VAL A 749 -47.41 -9.84 -2.47
CA VAL A 749 -46.70 -10.64 -3.48
C VAL A 749 -46.71 -12.13 -3.10
N ASP A 750 -46.47 -12.47 -1.84
CA ASP A 750 -46.56 -13.84 -1.33
C ASP A 750 -47.98 -14.40 -1.46
N GLU A 751 -48.99 -13.60 -1.11
CA GLU A 751 -50.40 -13.97 -1.28
C GLU A 751 -50.74 -14.18 -2.76
N TYR A 752 -50.17 -13.36 -3.65
CA TYR A 752 -50.32 -13.53 -5.09
C TYR A 752 -49.70 -14.85 -5.55
N ALA A 753 -48.48 -15.17 -5.11
CA ALA A 753 -47.80 -16.41 -5.44
C ALA A 753 -48.59 -17.65 -4.97
N GLN A 754 -49.22 -17.57 -3.79
CA GLN A 754 -50.13 -18.61 -3.29
C GLN A 754 -51.43 -18.73 -4.10
N ALA A 755 -51.95 -17.62 -4.63
CA ALA A 755 -53.15 -17.62 -5.45
C ALA A 755 -52.88 -18.06 -6.90
N ASP A 756 -51.63 -17.96 -7.36
CA ASP A 756 -51.25 -18.32 -8.72
C ASP A 756 -51.42 -19.83 -8.98
N GLY A 757 -52.08 -20.18 -10.07
CA GLY A 757 -52.46 -21.57 -10.40
C GLY A 757 -53.61 -22.17 -9.57
N LEU A 758 -54.08 -21.53 -8.49
CA LEU A 758 -55.14 -22.03 -7.61
C LEU A 758 -56.45 -21.22 -7.68
N ASP A 759 -56.39 -19.88 -7.73
CA ASP A 759 -57.56 -18.99 -7.82
C ASP A 759 -57.28 -17.77 -8.71
N ARG A 760 -57.69 -17.88 -9.99
CA ARG A 760 -57.50 -16.83 -11.00
C ARG A 760 -58.17 -15.50 -10.64
N ARG A 761 -59.34 -15.52 -9.98
CA ARG A 761 -60.05 -14.27 -9.62
C ARG A 761 -59.41 -13.54 -8.44
N ARG A 762 -58.78 -14.29 -7.54
CA ARG A 762 -57.99 -13.72 -6.44
C ARG A 762 -56.65 -13.20 -6.96
N ARG A 763 -55.96 -13.97 -7.81
CA ARG A 763 -54.73 -13.56 -8.51
C ARG A 763 -54.88 -12.18 -9.18
N ASP A 764 -55.88 -12.02 -10.05
CA ASP A 764 -56.09 -10.77 -10.80
C ASP A 764 -56.39 -9.56 -9.89
N ARG A 765 -57.02 -9.81 -8.73
CA ARG A 765 -57.27 -8.77 -7.72
C ARG A 765 -55.99 -8.39 -6.97
N LEU A 766 -55.19 -9.38 -6.58
CA LEU A 766 -53.92 -9.16 -5.90
C LEU A 766 -52.92 -8.42 -6.80
N ALA A 767 -52.82 -8.77 -8.08
CA ALA A 767 -51.97 -8.04 -9.04
C ALA A 767 -52.31 -6.54 -9.09
N LYS A 768 -53.61 -6.19 -9.17
CA LYS A 768 -54.04 -4.78 -9.16
C LYS A 768 -53.75 -4.09 -7.83
N LEU A 769 -53.99 -4.79 -6.71
CA LEU A 769 -53.77 -4.26 -5.37
C LEU A 769 -52.29 -4.00 -5.09
N ILE A 770 -51.40 -4.87 -5.54
CA ILE A 770 -49.94 -4.70 -5.41
C ILE A 770 -49.49 -3.44 -6.15
N VAL A 771 -49.88 -3.29 -7.42
CA VAL A 771 -49.53 -2.12 -8.24
C VAL A 771 -50.13 -0.83 -7.66
N GLU A 772 -51.37 -0.86 -7.18
CA GLU A 772 -52.00 0.31 -6.54
C GLU A 772 -51.30 0.68 -5.22
N THR A 773 -50.93 -0.32 -4.41
CA THR A 773 -50.21 -0.11 -3.15
C THR A 773 -48.84 0.50 -3.43
N ALA A 774 -48.06 -0.09 -4.34
CA ALA A 774 -46.75 0.43 -4.75
C ALA A 774 -46.85 1.87 -5.30
N ARG A 775 -47.92 2.22 -6.02
CA ARG A 775 -48.13 3.59 -6.50
C ARG A 775 -48.49 4.56 -5.38
N LYS A 776 -49.31 4.15 -4.41
CA LYS A 776 -49.69 4.97 -3.25
C LYS A 776 -48.51 5.27 -2.33
N THR A 777 -47.58 4.31 -2.19
CA THR A 777 -46.40 4.46 -1.35
C THR A 777 -45.20 5.07 -2.09
N GLY A 778 -45.30 5.33 -3.39
CA GLY A 778 -44.21 5.83 -4.23
C GLY A 778 -43.20 4.75 -4.67
N LEU A 779 -43.30 3.53 -4.17
CA LEU A 779 -42.37 2.42 -4.46
C LEU A 779 -42.46 1.94 -5.92
N ALA A 780 -43.57 2.19 -6.63
CA ALA A 780 -43.72 1.78 -8.03
C ALA A 780 -42.66 2.40 -8.95
N SER A 781 -42.39 3.70 -8.82
CA SER A 781 -41.35 4.36 -9.62
C SER A 781 -39.95 3.86 -9.28
N GLU A 782 -39.72 3.46 -8.02
CA GLU A 782 -38.43 2.96 -7.54
C GLU A 782 -38.16 1.53 -7.98
N ALA A 783 -39.20 0.70 -8.06
CA ALA A 783 -39.14 -0.63 -8.66
C ALA A 783 -39.07 -0.59 -10.20
N GLY A 784 -38.94 0.59 -10.82
CA GLY A 784 -38.87 0.75 -12.27
C GLY A 784 -40.19 0.43 -12.99
N VAL A 785 -41.34 0.54 -12.30
CA VAL A 785 -42.65 0.28 -12.89
C VAL A 785 -43.17 1.53 -13.61
N ALA A 786 -43.32 1.44 -14.94
CA ALA A 786 -43.91 2.51 -15.72
C ALA A 786 -45.44 2.59 -15.54
N ARG A 787 -46.02 3.76 -15.82
CA ARG A 787 -47.49 3.93 -15.75
C ARG A 787 -48.24 3.05 -16.76
N THR A 788 -47.56 2.68 -17.85
CA THR A 788 -48.05 1.89 -18.98
C THR A 788 -47.82 0.38 -18.83
N ASP A 789 -47.08 -0.06 -17.82
CA ASP A 789 -46.75 -1.48 -17.63
C ASP A 789 -48.01 -2.31 -17.39
N GLN A 790 -48.03 -3.51 -17.97
CA GLN A 790 -49.09 -4.47 -17.65
C GLN A 790 -48.92 -4.97 -16.20
N PRO A 791 -50.02 -5.30 -15.49
CA PRO A 791 -49.96 -5.70 -14.08
C PRO A 791 -48.98 -6.83 -13.77
N ASP A 792 -48.89 -7.85 -14.64
CA ASP A 792 -47.98 -8.98 -14.47
C ASP A 792 -46.49 -8.61 -14.69
N GLU A 793 -46.22 -7.59 -15.49
CA GLU A 793 -44.85 -7.07 -15.68
C GLU A 793 -44.46 -6.17 -14.50
N ALA A 794 -45.35 -5.26 -14.12
CA ALA A 794 -45.19 -4.42 -12.94
C ALA A 794 -44.93 -5.26 -11.67
N LEU A 795 -45.67 -6.36 -11.51
CA LEU A 795 -45.50 -7.28 -10.40
C LEU A 795 -44.12 -7.95 -10.40
N ARG A 796 -43.66 -8.45 -11.56
CA ARG A 796 -42.34 -9.08 -11.66
C ARG A 796 -41.21 -8.11 -11.32
N ARG A 797 -41.32 -6.84 -11.74
CA ARG A 797 -40.36 -5.79 -11.39
C ARG A 797 -40.37 -5.49 -9.89
N ILE A 798 -41.56 -5.39 -9.28
CA ILE A 798 -41.71 -5.18 -7.84
C ILE A 798 -41.11 -6.34 -7.03
N ASP A 799 -41.40 -7.58 -7.41
CA ASP A 799 -40.87 -8.77 -6.74
C ASP A 799 -39.33 -8.85 -6.84
N ALA A 800 -38.79 -8.64 -8.05
CA ALA A 800 -37.34 -8.58 -8.27
C ALA A 800 -36.68 -7.46 -7.45
N TRP A 801 -37.31 -6.29 -7.38
CA TRP A 801 -36.83 -5.16 -6.58
C TRP A 801 -36.85 -5.47 -5.07
N LEU A 802 -37.92 -6.06 -4.55
CA LEU A 802 -38.00 -6.47 -3.15
C LEU A 802 -36.94 -7.52 -2.80
N CYS A 803 -36.68 -8.47 -3.71
CA CYS A 803 -35.59 -9.44 -3.53
C CYS A 803 -34.21 -8.75 -3.53
N ASP A 804 -33.97 -7.82 -4.45
CA ASP A 804 -32.69 -7.09 -4.55
C ASP A 804 -32.38 -6.21 -3.31
N LEU A 805 -33.42 -5.70 -2.64
CA LEU A 805 -33.28 -5.00 -1.36
C LEU A 805 -32.93 -5.95 -0.21
N LYS A 806 -33.56 -7.14 -0.13
CA LYS A 806 -33.27 -8.14 0.90
C LYS A 806 -31.87 -8.72 0.77
N ASP A 807 -31.37 -8.84 -0.46
CA ASP A 807 -30.01 -9.29 -0.77
C ASP A 807 -28.95 -8.27 -0.33
N PHE A 808 -29.33 -7.05 0.04
CA PHE A 808 -28.39 -6.03 0.52
C PHE A 808 -27.95 -6.33 1.97
N ALA A 809 -26.67 -6.12 2.26
CA ALA A 809 -26.10 -6.24 3.59
C ALA A 809 -25.86 -4.85 4.19
N VAL A 810 -26.32 -4.62 5.41
CA VAL A 810 -26.12 -3.33 6.12
C VAL A 810 -25.25 -3.51 7.34
N LYS A 811 -24.48 -2.46 7.65
CA LYS A 811 -23.71 -2.38 8.89
C LYS A 811 -24.65 -2.18 10.07
N ASP A 812 -24.54 -3.04 11.08
CA ASP A 812 -25.27 -2.88 12.35
C ASP A 812 -24.34 -2.27 13.40
N GLY A 813 -23.96 -1.01 13.20
CA GLY A 813 -22.93 -0.34 13.99
C GLY A 813 -21.55 -0.44 13.37
N LEU A 814 -20.54 -0.11 14.17
CA LEU A 814 -19.13 -0.06 13.79
C LEU A 814 -18.32 -1.06 14.61
N HIS A 815 -17.15 -1.45 14.10
CA HIS A 815 -16.23 -2.27 14.88
C HIS A 815 -15.57 -1.42 15.97
N VAL A 816 -15.40 -1.99 17.16
CA VAL A 816 -14.55 -1.42 18.23
C VAL A 816 -13.38 -2.37 18.39
N TYR A 817 -12.16 -1.86 18.23
CA TYR A 817 -10.95 -2.69 18.16
C TYR A 817 -10.81 -3.58 19.40
N GLY A 818 -10.60 -4.88 19.16
CA GLY A 818 -10.45 -5.86 20.23
C GLY A 818 -11.70 -6.10 21.07
N ARG A 819 -12.90 -5.79 20.54
CA ARG A 819 -14.19 -6.05 21.16
C ARG A 819 -15.12 -6.78 20.21
N ALA A 820 -15.91 -7.70 20.74
CA ALA A 820 -17.02 -8.35 20.04
C ALA A 820 -18.32 -8.07 20.82
N PRO A 821 -19.47 -7.96 20.14
CA PRO A 821 -20.77 -7.92 20.81
C PRO A 821 -20.98 -9.14 21.71
N GLU A 822 -21.71 -8.98 22.83
CA GLU A 822 -22.00 -10.09 23.76
C GLU A 822 -22.78 -11.23 23.09
N ASP A 823 -23.61 -10.89 22.10
CA ASP A 823 -24.43 -11.80 21.30
C ASP A 823 -23.78 -12.22 19.97
N GLU A 824 -22.47 -11.99 19.78
CA GLU A 824 -21.74 -12.36 18.57
C GLU A 824 -21.78 -13.88 18.31
N ALA A 825 -22.60 -14.26 17.33
CA ALA A 825 -22.84 -15.65 16.99
C ALA A 825 -21.63 -16.32 16.33
N ASP A 826 -20.85 -15.58 15.53
CA ASP A 826 -19.71 -16.13 14.80
C ASP A 826 -18.49 -16.36 15.73
N PRO A 827 -18.07 -17.62 15.96
CA PRO A 827 -16.90 -17.92 16.78
C PRO A 827 -15.62 -17.29 16.25
N LEU A 828 -15.46 -17.17 14.92
CA LEU A 828 -14.27 -16.58 14.31
C LEU A 828 -14.20 -15.08 14.56
N ARG A 829 -15.34 -14.38 14.62
CA ARG A 829 -15.40 -12.96 14.97
C ARG A 829 -15.08 -12.74 16.46
N ARG A 830 -15.56 -13.59 17.37
CA ARG A 830 -15.13 -13.55 18.77
C ARG A 830 -13.63 -13.81 18.92
N GLN A 831 -13.11 -14.84 18.26
CA GLN A 831 -11.68 -15.13 18.26
C GLN A 831 -10.85 -13.99 17.68
N SER A 832 -11.36 -13.32 16.65
CA SER A 832 -10.75 -12.16 16.00
C SER A 832 -10.59 -10.98 16.96
N ALA A 833 -11.64 -10.61 17.70
CA ALA A 833 -11.56 -9.55 18.71
C ALA A 833 -10.53 -9.87 19.80
N GLU A 834 -10.50 -11.10 20.31
CA GLU A 834 -9.49 -11.52 21.29
C GLU A 834 -8.06 -11.46 20.71
N ALA A 835 -7.89 -11.91 19.46
CA ALA A 835 -6.61 -11.87 18.76
C ALA A 835 -6.13 -10.45 18.48
N GLU A 836 -7.03 -9.52 18.13
CA GLU A 836 -6.71 -8.09 17.96
C GLU A 836 -6.13 -7.49 19.25
N LYS A 837 -6.82 -7.65 20.39
CA LYS A 837 -6.32 -7.19 21.70
C LYS A 837 -4.98 -7.83 22.04
N ALA A 838 -4.88 -9.15 21.94
CA ALA A 838 -3.67 -9.89 22.30
C ALA A 838 -2.47 -9.51 21.44
N ASN A 839 -2.66 -9.35 20.13
CA ASN A 839 -1.56 -9.07 19.21
C ASN A 839 -1.16 -7.60 19.17
N LEU A 840 -2.04 -6.66 19.53
CA LEU A 840 -1.63 -5.28 19.82
C LEU A 840 -0.63 -5.24 20.97
N LEU A 841 -0.94 -5.95 22.07
CA LEU A 841 -0.04 -6.05 23.23
C LEU A 841 1.24 -6.80 22.89
N ALA A 842 1.17 -7.90 22.14
CA ALA A 842 2.35 -8.64 21.70
C ALA A 842 3.27 -7.79 20.80
N ALA A 843 2.69 -6.96 19.92
CA ALA A 843 3.46 -6.04 19.07
C ALA A 843 4.14 -4.95 19.91
N LEU A 844 3.45 -4.40 20.92
CA LEU A 844 4.02 -3.44 21.87
C LEU A 844 5.07 -4.06 22.82
N ASP A 845 5.01 -5.37 23.05
CA ASP A 845 6.06 -6.15 23.72
C ASP A 845 7.23 -6.49 22.79
N GLY A 846 7.19 -6.06 21.53
CA GLY A 846 8.22 -6.34 20.54
C GLY A 846 8.35 -7.82 20.22
N ARG A 847 7.22 -8.52 20.00
CA ARG A 847 7.18 -9.94 19.58
C ARG A 847 6.89 -10.08 18.07
N HIS A 848 7.16 -11.27 17.54
CA HIS A 848 6.71 -11.62 16.18
C HIS A 848 5.17 -11.68 16.12
N ILE A 849 4.59 -11.07 15.09
CA ILE A 849 3.17 -11.19 14.79
C ILE A 849 3.02 -12.01 13.52
N LYS A 850 2.34 -13.14 13.64
CA LYS A 850 2.06 -14.06 12.53
C LYS A 850 1.39 -13.32 11.37
N ALA A 851 1.82 -13.64 10.16
CA ALA A 851 1.26 -13.07 8.95
C ALA A 851 -0.18 -13.55 8.69
N GLY A 852 -0.99 -12.71 8.05
CA GLY A 852 -2.35 -13.06 7.62
C GLY A 852 -2.72 -12.40 6.30
N PRO A 853 -3.55 -13.05 5.47
CA PRO A 853 -4.00 -12.45 4.22
C PRO A 853 -4.94 -11.27 4.51
N ALA A 854 -4.95 -10.31 3.59
CA ALA A 854 -5.95 -9.26 3.50
C ALA A 854 -7.01 -9.61 2.43
N GLY A 855 -8.22 -9.10 2.60
CA GLY A 855 -9.38 -9.36 1.74
C GLY A 855 -10.71 -9.11 2.46
N ALA A 856 -11.82 -9.11 1.72
CA ALA A 856 -13.15 -8.94 2.29
C ALA A 856 -13.74 -10.28 2.77
N PRO A 857 -13.94 -10.52 4.09
CA PRO A 857 -14.53 -11.75 4.59
C PRO A 857 -15.94 -11.98 4.02
N ALA A 858 -16.73 -10.92 3.89
CA ALA A 858 -18.09 -10.95 3.33
C ALA A 858 -18.12 -11.36 1.85
N ARG A 859 -16.99 -11.28 1.14
CA ARG A 859 -16.82 -11.74 -0.25
C ARG A 859 -16.17 -13.13 -0.33
N GLY A 860 -16.46 -13.99 0.65
CA GLY A 860 -16.02 -15.39 0.67
C GLY A 860 -14.56 -15.64 1.11
N ARG A 861 -13.79 -14.60 1.44
CA ARG A 861 -12.39 -14.73 1.94
C ARG A 861 -12.35 -15.06 3.43
N SER A 862 -12.89 -16.22 3.83
CA SER A 862 -12.90 -16.64 5.24
C SER A 862 -11.49 -16.91 5.81
N ASP A 863 -10.49 -17.12 4.95
CA ASP A 863 -9.07 -17.29 5.28
C ASP A 863 -8.44 -16.07 5.96
N VAL A 864 -9.07 -14.90 5.86
CA VAL A 864 -8.64 -13.67 6.54
C VAL A 864 -9.00 -13.65 8.02
N LEU A 865 -9.90 -14.53 8.47
CA LEU A 865 -10.22 -14.73 9.88
C LEU A 865 -9.39 -15.89 10.48
N PRO A 866 -9.01 -15.83 11.78
CA PRO A 866 -9.20 -14.70 12.67
C PRO A 866 -8.32 -13.49 12.29
N THR A 867 -8.78 -12.28 12.63
CA THR A 867 -8.01 -11.04 12.50
C THR A 867 -6.95 -10.94 13.61
N GLY A 868 -6.34 -9.77 13.79
CA GLY A 868 -5.20 -9.54 14.69
C GLY A 868 -3.84 -9.97 14.11
N ARG A 869 -3.80 -10.44 12.86
CA ARG A 869 -2.57 -10.88 12.18
C ARG A 869 -1.89 -9.74 11.42
N ASN A 870 -0.59 -9.86 11.17
CA ASN A 870 0.17 -8.91 10.38
C ASN A 870 -0.17 -9.07 8.89
N LEU A 871 -0.92 -8.13 8.32
CA LEU A 871 -1.44 -8.25 6.95
C LEU A 871 -0.32 -8.38 5.92
N PHE A 872 -0.45 -9.31 4.96
CA PHE A 872 0.38 -9.35 3.76
C PHE A 872 -0.43 -9.03 2.51
N THR A 873 0.27 -8.56 1.48
CA THR A 873 -0.31 -8.18 0.20
C THR A 873 -0.01 -9.22 -0.89
N SER A 874 -0.66 -9.08 -2.05
CA SER A 874 -0.49 -9.99 -3.19
C SER A 874 0.63 -9.53 -4.14
N ASP A 875 1.26 -10.48 -4.85
CA ASP A 875 2.21 -10.16 -5.93
C ASP A 875 1.45 -9.58 -7.13
N PRO A 876 1.68 -8.31 -7.52
CA PRO A 876 0.99 -7.73 -8.66
C PRO A 876 1.22 -8.51 -9.96
N ARG A 877 2.34 -9.21 -10.13
CA ARG A 877 2.67 -9.92 -11.38
C ARG A 877 1.80 -11.14 -11.66
N THR A 878 1.01 -11.60 -10.69
CA THR A 878 0.04 -12.68 -10.88
C THR A 878 -1.34 -12.15 -11.28
N MET A 879 -1.51 -10.83 -11.41
CA MET A 879 -2.79 -10.20 -11.74
C MET A 879 -2.89 -9.83 -13.24
N PRO A 880 -4.02 -10.10 -13.91
CA PRO A 880 -5.20 -10.80 -13.38
C PRO A 880 -4.93 -12.29 -13.14
N THR A 881 -5.45 -12.84 -12.04
CA THR A 881 -5.38 -14.29 -11.78
C THR A 881 -6.32 -15.05 -12.74
N PRO A 882 -6.12 -16.37 -12.98
CA PRO A 882 -7.04 -17.14 -13.83
C PRO A 882 -8.49 -17.07 -13.37
N THR A 883 -8.74 -17.20 -12.06
CA THR A 883 -10.10 -17.09 -11.50
C THR A 883 -10.66 -15.68 -11.63
N ALA A 884 -9.86 -14.64 -11.38
CA ALA A 884 -10.28 -13.26 -11.60
C ALA A 884 -10.60 -12.99 -13.09
N TYR A 885 -9.93 -13.68 -14.01
CA TYR A 885 -10.23 -13.57 -15.43
C TYR A 885 -11.63 -14.12 -15.76
N ASP A 886 -11.96 -15.32 -15.28
CA ASP A 886 -13.29 -15.92 -15.50
C ASP A 886 -14.41 -15.05 -14.92
N LEU A 887 -14.21 -14.51 -13.71
CA LEU A 887 -15.18 -13.61 -13.06
C LEU A 887 -15.30 -12.26 -13.78
N GLY A 888 -14.18 -11.66 -14.17
CA GLY A 888 -14.16 -10.42 -14.96
C GLY A 888 -14.82 -10.58 -16.32
N GLN A 889 -14.66 -11.74 -16.96
CA GLN A 889 -15.35 -12.07 -18.20
C GLN A 889 -16.87 -12.16 -18.00
N ALA A 890 -17.34 -12.88 -16.98
CA ALA A 890 -18.76 -12.97 -16.67
C ALA A 890 -19.38 -11.58 -16.39
N ALA A 891 -18.65 -10.73 -15.67
CA ALA A 891 -19.06 -9.36 -15.40
C ALA A 891 -19.10 -8.48 -16.66
N ALA A 892 -18.12 -8.62 -17.55
CA ALA A 892 -18.12 -7.97 -18.87
C ALA A 892 -19.32 -8.40 -19.73
N GLU A 893 -19.64 -9.69 -19.75
CA GLU A 893 -20.76 -10.23 -20.52
C GLU A 893 -22.11 -9.71 -19.99
N GLU A 894 -22.26 -9.54 -18.68
CA GLU A 894 -23.46 -8.94 -18.10
C GLU A 894 -23.62 -7.45 -18.47
N VAL A 895 -22.54 -6.67 -18.44
CA VAL A 895 -22.57 -5.26 -18.90
C VAL A 895 -23.03 -5.17 -20.35
N VAL A 896 -22.45 -6.01 -21.23
CA VAL A 896 -22.82 -6.05 -22.64
C VAL A 896 -24.27 -6.50 -22.84
N ARG A 897 -24.72 -7.51 -22.08
CA ARG A 897 -26.10 -8.02 -22.12
C ARG A 897 -27.10 -6.94 -21.71
N SER A 898 -26.81 -6.23 -20.61
CA SER A 898 -27.64 -5.13 -20.11
C SER A 898 -27.75 -4.00 -21.14
N TYR A 899 -26.62 -3.58 -21.72
CA TYR A 899 -26.58 -2.55 -22.76
C TYR A 899 -27.39 -2.95 -24.00
N MET A 900 -27.24 -4.19 -24.47
CA MET A 900 -28.00 -4.70 -25.62
C MET A 900 -29.51 -4.73 -25.35
N GLN A 901 -29.93 -5.04 -24.13
CA GLN A 901 -31.36 -5.04 -23.75
C GLN A 901 -31.96 -3.62 -23.74
N SER A 902 -31.19 -2.61 -23.34
CA SER A 902 -31.66 -1.22 -23.28
C SER A 902 -31.56 -0.48 -24.61
N HIS A 903 -30.55 -0.77 -25.44
CA HIS A 903 -30.26 -0.01 -26.66
C HIS A 903 -30.56 -0.78 -27.96
N GLY A 904 -30.64 -2.10 -27.92
CA GLY A 904 -30.85 -2.95 -29.11
C GLY A 904 -29.62 -3.11 -30.02
N ASP A 905 -28.44 -2.64 -29.60
CA ASP A 905 -27.15 -2.80 -30.28
C ASP A 905 -26.02 -3.02 -29.27
N TRP A 906 -24.83 -3.40 -29.74
CA TRP A 906 -23.65 -3.62 -28.92
C TRP A 906 -22.95 -2.30 -28.57
N PRO A 907 -22.35 -2.17 -27.37
CA PRO A 907 -21.51 -1.01 -27.08
C PRO A 907 -20.27 -1.02 -27.98
N ARG A 908 -19.91 0.14 -28.52
CA ARG A 908 -18.76 0.35 -29.42
C ARG A 908 -17.56 0.84 -28.63
N SER A 909 -17.75 1.74 -27.66
CA SER A 909 -16.69 2.23 -26.78
C SER A 909 -17.18 2.43 -25.36
N LEU A 910 -16.32 2.18 -24.38
CA LEU A 910 -16.63 2.45 -22.97
C LEU A 910 -15.40 2.86 -22.16
N VAL A 911 -15.67 3.46 -21.00
CA VAL A 911 -14.66 3.79 -20.00
C VAL A 911 -14.80 2.90 -18.77
N ILE A 912 -13.69 2.37 -18.25
CA ILE A 912 -13.64 1.60 -17.00
C ILE A 912 -12.79 2.36 -15.98
N ASP A 913 -13.34 2.59 -14.78
CA ASP A 913 -12.56 3.06 -13.65
C ASP A 913 -11.76 1.90 -13.04
N LEU A 914 -10.46 2.13 -12.78
CA LEU A 914 -9.56 1.09 -12.31
C LEU A 914 -8.78 1.52 -11.07
N TRP A 915 -9.11 0.89 -9.94
CA TRP A 915 -8.64 1.26 -8.60
C TRP A 915 -7.68 0.23 -8.02
N GLY A 916 -6.56 0.71 -7.44
CA GLY A 916 -5.52 -0.17 -6.90
C GLY A 916 -6.01 -1.10 -5.79
N SER A 917 -6.82 -0.58 -4.86
CA SER A 917 -7.36 -1.39 -3.75
C SER A 917 -8.36 -2.46 -4.22
N ALA A 918 -9.21 -2.14 -5.19
CA ALA A 918 -10.17 -3.10 -5.76
C ALA A 918 -9.42 -4.24 -6.47
N SER A 919 -8.45 -3.92 -7.34
CA SER A 919 -7.68 -4.93 -8.07
C SER A 919 -6.86 -5.85 -7.14
N LEU A 920 -6.34 -5.36 -6.01
CA LEU A 920 -5.72 -6.24 -5.01
C LEU A 920 -6.71 -7.19 -4.34
N ARG A 921 -7.93 -6.73 -4.08
CA ARG A 921 -8.98 -7.50 -3.39
C ARG A 921 -9.56 -8.59 -4.29
N THR A 922 -9.76 -8.26 -5.57
CA THR A 922 -10.38 -9.12 -6.58
C THR A 922 -9.36 -9.99 -7.34
N GLY A 923 -8.07 -9.68 -7.22
CA GLY A 923 -7.03 -10.34 -7.99
C GLY A 923 -7.00 -9.90 -9.46
N GLY A 924 -7.55 -8.72 -9.76
CA GLY A 924 -7.54 -8.08 -11.08
C GLY A 924 -8.79 -8.31 -11.93
N GLU A 925 -9.98 -8.49 -11.33
CA GLU A 925 -11.22 -8.71 -12.08
C GLU A 925 -11.52 -7.55 -13.05
N GLU A 926 -11.22 -6.30 -12.68
CA GLU A 926 -11.49 -5.11 -13.51
C GLU A 926 -10.54 -5.02 -14.71
N ILE A 927 -9.30 -5.48 -14.54
CA ILE A 927 -8.33 -5.62 -15.65
C ILE A 927 -8.87 -6.67 -16.63
N ALA A 928 -9.27 -7.83 -16.11
CA ALA A 928 -9.78 -8.91 -16.94
C ALA A 928 -11.09 -8.55 -17.65
N GLN A 929 -11.98 -7.81 -16.99
CA GLN A 929 -13.21 -7.30 -17.59
C GLN A 929 -12.91 -6.50 -18.86
N GLY A 930 -12.00 -5.54 -18.79
CA GLY A 930 -11.62 -4.74 -19.95
C GLY A 930 -10.92 -5.57 -21.04
N LEU A 931 -10.03 -6.51 -20.67
CA LEU A 931 -9.39 -7.42 -21.63
C LEU A 931 -10.43 -8.30 -22.34
N ALA A 932 -11.41 -8.86 -21.62
CA ALA A 932 -12.47 -9.68 -22.19
C ALA A 932 -13.38 -8.88 -23.14
N LEU A 933 -13.68 -7.61 -22.82
CA LEU A 933 -14.44 -6.69 -23.69
C LEU A 933 -13.72 -6.44 -25.03
N MET A 934 -12.40 -6.25 -24.99
CA MET A 934 -11.55 -6.12 -26.18
C MET A 934 -11.36 -7.44 -26.95
N GLY A 935 -11.71 -8.57 -26.33
CA GLY A 935 -11.51 -9.91 -26.88
C GLY A 935 -10.07 -10.41 -26.74
N CYS A 936 -9.44 -10.11 -25.61
CA CYS A 936 -8.11 -10.57 -25.21
C CYS A 936 -8.22 -11.51 -24.01
N ARG A 937 -7.46 -12.61 -24.04
CA ARG A 937 -7.28 -13.55 -22.93
C ARG A 937 -5.88 -13.44 -22.35
N THR A 938 -5.75 -13.45 -21.03
CA THR A 938 -4.44 -13.41 -20.38
C THR A 938 -3.71 -14.76 -20.53
N GLN A 939 -2.38 -14.74 -20.59
CA GLN A 939 -1.52 -15.92 -20.57
C GLN A 939 -0.75 -15.99 -19.26
N TRP A 940 -0.60 -17.19 -18.72
CA TRP A 940 0.10 -17.44 -17.45
C TRP A 940 1.20 -18.47 -17.60
N ASP A 941 2.27 -18.29 -16.84
CA ASP A 941 3.26 -19.32 -16.61
C ASP A 941 2.67 -20.42 -15.70
N ALA A 942 2.71 -21.68 -16.15
CA ALA A 942 2.05 -22.78 -15.46
C ALA A 942 2.66 -23.10 -14.08
N ALA A 943 3.93 -22.79 -13.85
CA ALA A 943 4.62 -23.09 -12.60
C ALA A 943 4.44 -21.98 -11.56
N THR A 944 4.44 -20.72 -11.98
CA THR A 944 4.48 -19.55 -11.09
C THR A 944 3.15 -18.79 -11.03
N GLY A 945 2.23 -19.03 -11.97
CA GLY A 945 0.97 -18.28 -12.09
C GLY A 945 1.16 -16.81 -12.49
N ARG A 946 2.38 -16.42 -12.89
CA ARG A 946 2.67 -15.05 -13.35
C ARG A 946 2.07 -14.83 -14.72
N VAL A 947 1.56 -13.62 -14.95
CA VAL A 947 1.12 -13.20 -16.27
C VAL A 947 2.33 -13.04 -17.18
N THR A 948 2.33 -13.74 -18.31
CA THR A 948 3.40 -13.72 -19.32
C THR A 948 3.03 -12.94 -20.56
N GLY A 949 1.74 -12.69 -20.80
CA GLY A 949 1.26 -11.94 -21.94
C GLY A 949 -0.24 -12.03 -22.13
N ILE A 950 -0.69 -11.76 -23.36
CA ILE A 950 -2.08 -11.86 -23.79
C ILE A 950 -2.20 -12.62 -25.11
N GLU A 951 -3.38 -13.16 -25.36
CA GLU A 951 -3.83 -13.76 -26.60
C GLU A 951 -5.04 -12.98 -27.13
N VAL A 952 -5.00 -12.55 -28.39
CA VAL A 952 -6.16 -11.90 -29.03
C VAL A 952 -7.05 -12.99 -29.64
N LEU A 953 -8.27 -13.13 -29.13
CA LEU A 953 -9.24 -14.12 -29.59
C LEU A 953 -9.84 -13.73 -30.95
N PRO A 954 -10.11 -14.66 -31.87
CA PRO A 954 -10.74 -14.34 -33.15
C PRO A 954 -12.21 -13.90 -32.98
N PRO A 955 -12.75 -13.01 -33.85
CA PRO A 955 -14.14 -12.53 -33.75
C PRO A 955 -15.20 -13.64 -33.65
N ALA A 956 -15.00 -14.74 -34.38
CA ALA A 956 -15.89 -15.90 -34.34
C ALA A 956 -16.00 -16.57 -32.94
N ALA A 957 -14.96 -16.46 -32.11
CA ALA A 957 -14.98 -16.97 -30.74
C ALA A 957 -15.67 -15.99 -29.77
N LEU A 958 -15.71 -14.70 -30.10
CA LEU A 958 -16.36 -13.67 -29.27
C LEU A 958 -17.88 -13.67 -29.44
N GLY A 959 -18.37 -13.97 -30.64
CA GLY A 959 -19.81 -13.95 -30.96
C GLY A 959 -20.43 -12.54 -30.95
N ARG A 960 -19.59 -11.50 -30.88
CA ARG A 960 -19.94 -10.07 -30.91
C ARG A 960 -18.74 -9.25 -31.42
N PRO A 961 -18.95 -7.99 -31.85
CA PRO A 961 -17.86 -7.06 -32.08
C PRO A 961 -17.00 -6.84 -30.82
N ARG A 962 -15.74 -6.44 -31.02
CA ARG A 962 -14.87 -5.96 -29.96
C ARG A 962 -15.37 -4.60 -29.46
N VAL A 963 -15.21 -4.35 -28.17
CA VAL A 963 -15.50 -3.04 -27.57
C VAL A 963 -14.18 -2.28 -27.43
N ASP A 964 -14.18 -1.00 -27.81
CA ASP A 964 -13.04 -0.10 -27.60
C ASP A 964 -13.00 0.41 -26.16
N VAL A 965 -12.12 -0.16 -25.33
CA VAL A 965 -12.06 0.09 -23.90
C VAL A 965 -11.01 1.14 -23.56
N THR A 966 -11.44 2.18 -22.84
CA THR A 966 -10.55 3.16 -22.21
C THR A 966 -10.53 2.92 -20.69
N TRP A 967 -9.36 2.84 -20.09
CA TRP A 967 -9.17 2.76 -18.65
C TRP A 967 -8.84 4.11 -18.06
N ARG A 968 -9.57 4.49 -17.01
CA ARG A 968 -9.19 5.59 -16.12
C ARG A 968 -8.59 5.01 -14.84
N ILE A 969 -7.29 5.13 -14.67
CA ILE A 969 -6.56 4.57 -13.53
C ILE A 969 -6.50 5.55 -12.37
N SER A 970 -6.69 5.05 -11.15
CA SER A 970 -6.37 5.79 -9.93
C SER A 970 -4.85 5.99 -9.77
N GLY A 971 -4.43 7.04 -9.05
CA GLY A 971 -3.00 7.24 -8.75
C GLY A 971 -2.38 6.07 -7.97
N LEU A 972 -3.14 5.42 -7.08
CA LEU A 972 -2.68 4.20 -6.39
C LEU A 972 -2.47 3.05 -7.38
N PHE A 973 -3.35 2.89 -8.36
CA PHE A 973 -3.18 1.86 -9.38
C PHE A 973 -1.92 2.12 -10.23
N ARG A 974 -1.73 3.36 -10.68
CA ARG A 974 -0.53 3.81 -11.41
C ARG A 974 0.74 3.41 -10.67
N ASP A 975 0.81 3.66 -9.38
CA ASP A 975 2.03 3.48 -8.59
C ASP A 975 2.31 2.01 -8.26
N MET A 976 1.27 1.19 -8.13
CA MET A 976 1.39 -0.21 -7.71
C MET A 976 1.46 -1.21 -8.88
N PHE A 977 0.90 -0.87 -10.05
CA PHE A 977 0.66 -1.83 -11.13
C PHE A 977 1.21 -1.43 -12.51
N PRO A 978 2.47 -0.96 -12.62
CA PRO A 978 3.05 -0.60 -13.93
C PRO A 978 3.13 -1.80 -14.90
N THR A 979 3.30 -3.01 -14.38
CA THR A 979 3.28 -4.22 -15.22
C THR A 979 1.90 -4.48 -15.82
N GLN A 980 0.82 -4.16 -15.11
CA GLN A 980 -0.54 -4.27 -15.63
C GLN A 980 -0.84 -3.15 -16.62
N ILE A 981 -0.30 -1.94 -16.41
CA ILE A 981 -0.37 -0.86 -17.42
C ILE A 981 0.27 -1.32 -18.72
N ALA A 982 1.48 -1.90 -18.64
CA ALA A 982 2.16 -2.46 -19.81
C ALA A 982 1.36 -3.59 -20.48
N LEU A 983 0.72 -4.46 -19.68
CA LEU A 983 -0.15 -5.53 -20.18
C LEU A 983 -1.36 -4.98 -20.95
N ILE A 984 -2.04 -3.97 -20.40
CA ILE A 984 -3.21 -3.33 -21.02
C ILE A 984 -2.80 -2.61 -22.31
N ASP A 985 -1.68 -1.89 -22.30
CA ASP A 985 -1.17 -1.20 -23.48
C ASP A 985 -0.76 -2.20 -24.58
N ALA A 986 -0.11 -3.31 -24.21
CA ALA A 986 0.21 -4.38 -25.15
C ALA A 986 -1.06 -5.00 -25.78
N ALA A 987 -2.12 -5.21 -24.98
CA ALA A 987 -3.40 -5.70 -25.47
C ALA A 987 -4.05 -4.70 -26.44
N ALA A 988 -4.06 -3.41 -26.10
CA ALA A 988 -4.61 -2.36 -26.95
C ALA A 988 -3.89 -2.27 -28.29
N ASN A 989 -2.56 -2.28 -28.29
CA ASN A 989 -1.76 -2.29 -29.52
C ASN A 989 -1.98 -3.57 -30.36
N ALA A 990 -2.08 -4.73 -29.71
CA ALA A 990 -2.31 -6.01 -30.40
C ALA A 990 -3.68 -6.09 -31.09
N VAL A 991 -4.73 -5.51 -30.47
CA VAL A 991 -6.08 -5.41 -31.03
C VAL A 991 -6.16 -4.35 -32.12
N ALA A 992 -5.53 -3.19 -31.91
CA ALA A 992 -5.48 -2.10 -32.89
C ALA A 992 -4.79 -2.50 -34.20
N GLY A 993 -3.78 -3.37 -34.13
CA GLY A 993 -3.04 -3.87 -35.29
C GLY A 993 -3.73 -5.00 -36.06
N ARG A 994 -4.96 -5.41 -35.70
CA ARG A 994 -5.69 -6.48 -36.40
C ARG A 994 -6.29 -5.99 -37.71
N ASP A 995 -6.15 -6.81 -38.76
CA ASP A 995 -6.86 -6.63 -40.03
C ASP A 995 -8.26 -7.27 -39.94
N GLU A 996 -9.18 -6.52 -39.31
CA GLU A 996 -10.58 -6.90 -39.09
C GLU A 996 -11.50 -5.80 -39.63
N ASP A 997 -12.74 -6.16 -39.98
CA ASP A 997 -13.75 -5.22 -40.48
C ASP A 997 -14.00 -4.08 -39.47
N ASP A 998 -14.23 -2.86 -39.97
CA ASP A 998 -14.44 -1.67 -39.14
C ASP A 998 -15.63 -1.84 -38.15
N ARG A 999 -16.65 -2.60 -38.55
CA ARG A 999 -17.80 -2.91 -37.69
C ARG A 999 -17.49 -3.96 -36.64
N GLU A 1000 -16.48 -4.80 -36.83
CA GLU A 1000 -16.10 -5.82 -35.85
C GLU A 1000 -15.06 -5.31 -34.85
N ASN A 1001 -14.19 -4.38 -35.26
CA ASN A 1001 -13.12 -3.83 -34.42
C ASN A 1001 -13.04 -2.29 -34.52
N PRO A 1002 -13.75 -1.56 -33.63
CA PRO A 1002 -13.73 -0.10 -33.59
C PRO A 1002 -12.33 0.48 -33.36
N LEU A 1003 -11.50 -0.18 -32.53
CA LEU A 1003 -10.16 0.29 -32.20
C LEU A 1003 -9.22 0.22 -33.43
N ALA A 1004 -9.28 -0.87 -34.20
CA ALA A 1004 -8.53 -0.99 -35.44
C ALA A 1004 -9.01 0.01 -36.51
N ALA A 1005 -10.33 0.22 -36.61
CA ALA A 1005 -10.91 1.24 -37.49
C ALA A 1005 -10.40 2.65 -37.17
N ALA A 1006 -10.44 3.04 -35.89
CA ALA A 1006 -9.93 4.33 -35.42
C ALA A 1006 -8.42 4.47 -35.67
N THR A 1007 -7.65 3.38 -35.49
CA THR A 1007 -6.20 3.35 -35.73
C THR A 1007 -5.88 3.57 -37.21
N ARG A 1008 -6.62 2.93 -38.13
CA ARG A 1008 -6.49 3.16 -39.58
C ARG A 1008 -6.82 4.60 -39.95
N ALA A 1009 -7.88 5.16 -39.38
CA ALA A 1009 -8.31 6.54 -39.65
C ALA A 1009 -7.29 7.59 -39.18
N HIS A 1010 -6.68 7.39 -38.01
CA HIS A 1010 -5.74 8.34 -37.41
C HIS A 1010 -4.26 8.08 -37.75
N GLY A 1011 -3.94 6.92 -38.33
CA GLY A 1011 -2.57 6.51 -38.66
C GLY A 1011 -1.70 6.16 -37.46
N LYS A 1012 -2.27 6.08 -36.24
CA LYS A 1012 -1.60 5.69 -35.00
C LYS A 1012 -2.58 5.13 -34.00
N VAL A 1013 -2.10 4.24 -33.12
CA VAL A 1013 -2.86 3.79 -31.96
C VAL A 1013 -2.98 4.95 -30.99
N SER A 1014 -4.21 5.34 -30.67
CA SER A 1014 -4.44 6.38 -29.66
C SER A 1014 -4.39 5.75 -28.26
N PRO A 1015 -3.92 6.48 -27.22
CA PRO A 1015 -3.82 5.91 -25.89
C PRO A 1015 -5.18 5.42 -25.36
N ARG A 1016 -5.15 4.38 -24.52
CA ARG A 1016 -6.33 3.81 -23.86
C ARG A 1016 -6.26 3.82 -22.35
N ILE A 1017 -5.15 4.23 -21.77
CA ILE A 1017 -4.97 4.28 -20.32
C ILE A 1017 -4.73 5.73 -19.95
N PHE A 1018 -5.57 6.28 -19.08
CA PHE A 1018 -5.52 7.67 -18.67
C PHE A 1018 -5.58 7.80 -17.16
N GLY A 1019 -4.91 8.81 -16.63
CA GLY A 1019 -4.89 9.09 -15.20
C GLY A 1019 -4.43 10.51 -14.91
N THR A 1020 -4.32 10.81 -13.62
CA THR A 1020 -3.72 12.05 -13.15
C THR A 1020 -2.20 12.02 -13.32
N SER A 1021 -1.54 13.19 -13.34
CA SER A 1021 -0.08 13.28 -13.49
C SER A 1021 0.66 12.48 -12.41
N PRO A 1022 1.89 11.97 -12.69
CA PRO A 1022 2.67 11.22 -11.71
C PRO A 1022 2.72 11.86 -10.33
N GLY A 1023 2.37 11.02 -9.35
CA GLY A 1023 2.26 11.30 -7.93
C GLY A 1023 1.07 12.19 -7.51
N THR A 1024 0.27 12.77 -8.40
CA THR A 1024 -1.05 13.30 -7.98
C THR A 1024 -2.07 12.17 -7.83
N TYR A 1025 -3.07 12.36 -6.98
CA TYR A 1025 -4.14 11.37 -6.73
C TYR A 1025 -5.53 12.04 -6.69
N GLY A 1026 -6.58 11.21 -6.72
CA GLY A 1026 -7.98 11.66 -6.76
C GLY A 1026 -8.52 11.82 -8.18
N ALA A 1027 -9.71 12.38 -8.29
CA ALA A 1027 -10.36 12.66 -9.58
C ALA A 1027 -10.23 14.12 -10.03
N GLY A 1028 -9.69 15.00 -9.17
CA GLY A 1028 -9.48 16.42 -9.43
C GLY A 1028 -10.68 17.32 -9.13
N VAL A 1029 -11.80 16.74 -8.71
CA VAL A 1029 -13.05 17.47 -8.43
C VAL A 1029 -13.32 17.64 -6.95
N GLU A 1030 -12.55 16.98 -6.10
CA GLU A 1030 -12.97 16.78 -4.73
C GLU A 1030 -12.77 17.99 -3.84
N ASP A 1031 -11.77 18.82 -4.13
CA ASP A 1031 -11.62 20.14 -3.49
C ASP A 1031 -12.82 21.03 -3.82
N LEU A 1032 -13.17 21.13 -5.12
CA LEU A 1032 -14.34 21.87 -5.60
C LEU A 1032 -15.63 21.40 -4.92
N LEU A 1033 -15.85 20.08 -4.86
CA LEU A 1033 -17.00 19.47 -4.18
C LEU A 1033 -17.01 19.77 -2.68
N SER A 1034 -15.85 19.75 -2.02
CA SER A 1034 -15.76 20.01 -0.59
C SER A 1034 -16.04 21.46 -0.23
N ARG A 1035 -15.66 22.42 -1.09
CA ARG A 1035 -15.90 23.86 -0.86
C ARG A 1035 -17.32 24.30 -1.19
N GLY A 1036 -18.00 23.58 -2.08
CA GLY A 1036 -19.32 24.02 -2.56
C GLY A 1036 -19.25 25.14 -3.62
N GLU A 1037 -18.05 25.54 -4.04
CA GLU A 1037 -17.77 26.76 -4.83
C GLU A 1037 -17.77 26.51 -6.34
N TRP A 1038 -18.92 26.13 -6.91
CA TRP A 1038 -19.12 26.10 -8.37
C TRP A 1038 -20.47 26.66 -8.74
N GLY A 1039 -20.50 27.40 -9.85
CA GLY A 1039 -21.72 28.02 -10.39
C GLY A 1039 -22.58 27.00 -11.13
N VAL A 1040 -21.97 26.26 -12.04
CA VAL A 1040 -22.64 25.28 -12.91
C VAL A 1040 -21.92 23.93 -12.90
N ARG A 1041 -22.65 22.84 -13.13
CA ARG A 1041 -22.12 21.46 -13.07
C ARG A 1041 -20.96 21.22 -14.05
N GLU A 1042 -20.95 21.91 -15.18
CA GLU A 1042 -19.94 21.81 -16.22
C GLU A 1042 -18.55 22.25 -15.73
N GLU A 1043 -18.46 23.10 -14.70
CA GLU A 1043 -17.17 23.45 -14.07
C GLU A 1043 -16.52 22.24 -13.40
N ILE A 1044 -17.33 21.39 -12.74
CA ILE A 1044 -16.87 20.11 -12.18
C ILE A 1044 -16.38 19.20 -13.31
N GLY A 1045 -17.12 19.14 -14.42
CA GLY A 1045 -16.76 18.35 -15.59
C GLY A 1045 -15.42 18.76 -16.21
N ARG A 1046 -15.15 20.07 -16.32
CA ARG A 1046 -13.87 20.58 -16.81
C ARG A 1046 -12.72 20.24 -15.87
N ALA A 1047 -12.90 20.44 -14.56
CA ALA A 1047 -11.89 20.08 -13.56
C ALA A 1047 -11.53 18.58 -13.62
N TYR A 1048 -12.52 17.71 -13.81
CA TYR A 1048 -12.31 16.26 -13.98
C TYR A 1048 -11.48 15.92 -15.23
N LEU A 1049 -11.79 16.55 -16.36
CA LEU A 1049 -11.07 16.36 -17.63
C LEU A 1049 -9.64 16.90 -17.55
N GLU A 1050 -9.46 18.08 -16.96
CA GLU A 1050 -8.15 18.71 -16.76
C GLU A 1050 -7.25 17.91 -15.82
N ALA A 1051 -7.82 17.36 -14.75
CA ALA A 1051 -7.07 16.51 -13.83
C ALA A 1051 -6.59 15.21 -14.49
N THR A 1052 -7.37 14.65 -15.41
CA THR A 1052 -7.01 13.46 -16.19
C THR A 1052 -6.12 13.84 -17.38
N SER A 1053 -4.96 14.41 -17.07
CA SER A 1053 -4.05 15.07 -18.02
C SER A 1053 -3.03 14.15 -18.69
N HIS A 1054 -2.89 12.91 -18.25
CA HIS A 1054 -1.81 12.01 -18.69
C HIS A 1054 -2.36 10.72 -19.29
N ALA A 1055 -1.70 10.27 -20.36
CA ALA A 1055 -1.81 8.94 -20.90
C ALA A 1055 -0.71 8.04 -20.30
N TYR A 1056 -0.99 6.75 -20.18
CA TYR A 1056 -0.07 5.74 -19.65
C TYR A 1056 0.12 4.60 -20.65
N GLY A 1057 1.33 4.06 -20.74
CA GLY A 1057 1.65 2.94 -21.65
C GLY A 1057 3.14 2.60 -21.70
N GLY A 1058 3.54 1.76 -22.64
CA GLY A 1058 4.92 1.30 -22.77
C GLY A 1058 5.31 0.19 -21.78
N ALA A 1059 6.51 -0.37 -21.97
CA ALA A 1059 6.99 -1.52 -21.21
C ALA A 1059 7.11 -1.25 -19.69
N ASP A 1060 7.38 -0.01 -19.32
CA ASP A 1060 7.54 0.43 -17.93
C ASP A 1060 6.28 1.10 -17.35
N GLY A 1061 5.22 1.26 -18.14
CA GLY A 1061 4.00 1.96 -17.74
C GLY A 1061 4.20 3.46 -17.57
N ASP A 1062 4.97 4.07 -18.48
CA ASP A 1062 5.37 5.47 -18.44
C ASP A 1062 4.19 6.42 -18.63
N ALA A 1063 4.31 7.59 -18.00
CA ALA A 1063 3.34 8.67 -18.11
C ALA A 1063 3.75 9.65 -19.21
N ILE A 1064 2.81 9.98 -20.10
CA ILE A 1064 2.98 10.98 -21.14
C ILE A 1064 1.89 12.03 -20.97
N ALA A 1065 2.28 13.30 -20.82
CA ALA A 1065 1.33 14.41 -20.78
C ALA A 1065 0.52 14.44 -22.08
N ALA A 1066 -0.80 14.34 -21.95
CA ALA A 1066 -1.75 14.25 -23.06
C ALA A 1066 -3.03 15.07 -22.75
N PRO A 1067 -2.91 16.38 -22.44
CA PRO A 1067 -4.06 17.21 -22.09
C PRO A 1067 -5.09 17.23 -23.23
N GLY A 1068 -6.36 17.08 -22.89
CA GLY A 1068 -7.48 17.02 -23.84
C GLY A 1068 -7.64 15.69 -24.60
N ALA A 1069 -6.68 14.76 -24.53
CA ALA A 1069 -6.82 13.46 -25.20
C ALA A 1069 -7.92 12.58 -24.57
N PHE A 1070 -8.06 12.65 -23.24
CA PHE A 1070 -9.10 11.94 -22.51
C PHE A 1070 -10.50 12.46 -22.82
N GLU A 1071 -10.66 13.77 -23.06
CA GLU A 1071 -11.91 14.40 -23.47
C GLU A 1071 -12.50 13.74 -24.72
N GLY A 1072 -11.66 13.45 -25.72
CA GLY A 1072 -12.09 12.72 -26.91
C GLY A 1072 -12.57 11.29 -26.63
N ARG A 1073 -12.02 10.61 -25.61
CA ARG A 1073 -12.50 9.28 -25.19
C ARG A 1073 -13.84 9.38 -24.47
N VAL A 1074 -14.00 10.35 -23.57
CA VAL A 1074 -15.28 10.61 -22.88
C VAL A 1074 -16.38 10.96 -23.88
N ALA A 1075 -16.07 11.75 -24.92
CA ALA A 1075 -17.03 12.15 -25.93
C ALA A 1075 -17.50 11.01 -26.86
N GLU A 1076 -16.68 9.96 -27.00
CA GLU A 1076 -16.96 8.77 -27.83
C GLU A 1076 -17.54 7.60 -27.03
N ALA A 1077 -17.52 7.66 -25.70
CA ALA A 1077 -17.95 6.57 -24.85
C ALA A 1077 -19.47 6.39 -24.86
N ASP A 1078 -19.93 5.15 -25.04
CA ASP A 1078 -21.33 4.77 -24.89
C ASP A 1078 -21.70 4.61 -23.41
N LEU A 1079 -20.74 4.19 -22.58
CA LEU A 1079 -20.93 4.01 -21.14
C LEU A 1079 -19.65 4.16 -20.29
N LEU A 1080 -19.81 4.55 -19.03
CA LEU A 1080 -18.86 4.35 -17.93
C LEU A 1080 -19.23 3.09 -17.15
N VAL A 1081 -18.24 2.29 -16.79
CA VAL A 1081 -18.38 1.19 -15.83
C VAL A 1081 -17.51 1.45 -14.61
N HIS A 1082 -18.16 1.59 -13.46
CA HIS A 1082 -17.53 1.72 -12.16
C HIS A 1082 -17.89 0.52 -11.28
N THR A 1083 -16.89 -0.25 -10.82
CA THR A 1083 -17.12 -1.52 -10.12
C THR A 1083 -17.19 -1.34 -8.60
N GLY A 1084 -18.21 -1.91 -7.96
CA GLY A 1084 -18.33 -2.05 -6.51
C GLY A 1084 -18.10 -3.50 -6.08
N ASP A 1085 -16.96 -3.76 -5.41
CA ASP A 1085 -16.46 -5.11 -5.12
C ASP A 1085 -16.67 -5.56 -3.66
N ASP A 1086 -16.83 -4.64 -2.71
CA ASP A 1086 -16.88 -4.93 -1.27
C ASP A 1086 -18.31 -4.89 -0.72
N PRO A 1087 -18.89 -6.02 -0.26
CA PRO A 1087 -20.22 -6.01 0.38
C PRO A 1087 -20.29 -5.12 1.62
N GLY A 1088 -19.14 -4.83 2.26
CA GLY A 1088 -19.06 -3.98 3.44
C GLY A 1088 -18.89 -2.48 3.15
N ARG A 1089 -18.88 -2.06 1.87
CA ARG A 1089 -18.73 -0.64 1.49
C ARG A 1089 -19.65 -0.30 0.32
N ASP A 1090 -20.56 0.64 0.54
CA ASP A 1090 -21.44 1.14 -0.51
C ASP A 1090 -21.02 2.52 -1.06
N ILE A 1091 -21.64 2.93 -2.18
CA ILE A 1091 -21.27 4.15 -2.91
C ILE A 1091 -21.56 5.46 -2.13
N LEU A 1092 -22.37 5.44 -1.08
CA LEU A 1092 -22.66 6.61 -0.23
C LEU A 1092 -21.76 6.67 1.01
N GLU A 1093 -20.74 5.83 1.11
CA GLU A 1093 -19.71 5.90 2.16
C GLU A 1093 -18.42 6.56 1.65
N GLY A 1094 -18.02 6.29 0.41
CA GLY A 1094 -16.77 6.78 -0.15
C GLY A 1094 -16.89 8.12 -0.87
N SER A 1095 -15.99 9.06 -0.55
CA SER A 1095 -15.88 10.32 -1.30
C SER A 1095 -15.39 10.17 -2.73
N ALA A 1096 -14.60 9.13 -2.98
CA ALA A 1096 -14.03 8.84 -4.28
C ALA A 1096 -15.12 8.39 -5.28
N ASP A 1097 -16.16 7.69 -4.83
CA ASP A 1097 -17.23 7.20 -5.72
C ASP A 1097 -17.97 8.40 -6.36
N VAL A 1098 -18.35 9.40 -5.56
CA VAL A 1098 -18.95 10.67 -6.05
C VAL A 1098 -18.00 11.38 -7.01
N ALA A 1099 -16.71 11.43 -6.69
CA ALA A 1099 -15.74 12.16 -7.48
C ALA A 1099 -15.48 11.53 -8.85
N PHE A 1100 -15.39 10.21 -8.92
CA PHE A 1100 -15.14 9.47 -10.16
C PHE A 1100 -16.41 9.37 -11.02
N ILE A 1101 -17.49 8.84 -10.46
CA ILE A 1101 -18.77 8.66 -11.16
C ILE A 1101 -19.39 10.03 -11.50
N GLY A 1102 -19.47 10.90 -10.50
CA GLY A 1102 -20.05 12.24 -10.65
C GLY A 1102 -19.20 13.15 -11.52
N GLY A 1103 -17.87 13.08 -11.41
CA GLY A 1103 -16.94 13.82 -12.27
C GLY A 1103 -17.07 13.43 -13.75
N PHE A 1104 -17.15 12.13 -14.05
CA PHE A 1104 -17.41 11.65 -15.41
C PHE A 1104 -18.77 12.14 -15.93
N SER A 1105 -19.82 12.01 -15.11
CA SER A 1105 -21.16 12.45 -15.48
C SER A 1105 -21.17 13.97 -15.77
N ALA A 1106 -20.51 14.77 -14.94
CA ALA A 1106 -20.36 16.22 -15.16
C ALA A 1106 -19.52 16.55 -16.41
N ALA A 1107 -18.51 15.73 -16.74
CA ALA A 1107 -17.73 15.87 -17.95
C ALA A 1107 -18.59 15.65 -19.21
N LEU A 1108 -19.45 14.63 -19.23
CA LEU A 1108 -20.42 14.44 -20.32
C LEU A 1108 -21.30 15.68 -20.52
N ALA A 1109 -21.81 16.26 -19.42
CA ALA A 1109 -22.60 17.48 -19.47
C ALA A 1109 -21.80 18.67 -20.04
N ALA A 1110 -20.54 18.84 -19.62
CA ALA A 1110 -19.65 19.87 -20.14
C ALA A 1110 -19.38 19.74 -21.65
N LEU A 1111 -19.40 18.50 -22.18
CA LEU A 1111 -19.20 18.20 -23.59
C LEU A 1111 -20.50 18.20 -24.41
N GLY A 1112 -21.67 18.38 -23.78
CA GLY A 1112 -22.97 18.25 -24.44
C GLY A 1112 -23.21 16.84 -25.00
N ARG A 1113 -22.67 15.83 -24.34
CA ARG A 1113 -22.80 14.40 -24.68
C ARG A 1113 -23.58 13.66 -23.60
N ASN A 1114 -24.07 12.48 -23.94
CA ASN A 1114 -24.73 11.55 -23.03
C ASN A 1114 -24.09 10.18 -23.19
N ALA A 1115 -23.89 9.48 -22.08
CA ALA A 1115 -23.44 8.10 -22.00
C ALA A 1115 -24.07 7.47 -20.75
N ASP A 1116 -24.25 6.16 -20.77
CA ASP A 1116 -24.76 5.44 -19.61
C ASP A 1116 -23.69 5.44 -18.51
N VAL A 1117 -24.09 5.75 -17.27
CA VAL A 1117 -23.18 5.72 -16.12
C VAL A 1117 -23.58 4.54 -15.24
N ILE A 1118 -22.78 3.47 -15.30
CA ILE A 1118 -23.09 2.18 -14.69
C ILE A 1118 -22.23 1.96 -13.45
N VAL A 1119 -22.89 1.64 -12.34
CA VAL A 1119 -22.30 1.04 -11.15
C VAL A 1119 -22.48 -0.47 -11.24
N LEU A 1120 -21.38 -1.18 -11.50
CA LEU A 1120 -21.36 -2.64 -11.62
C LEU A 1120 -21.09 -3.26 -10.25
N ASP A 1121 -22.12 -3.85 -9.66
CA ASP A 1121 -22.03 -4.55 -8.37
C ASP A 1121 -21.47 -5.97 -8.59
N THR A 1122 -20.28 -6.22 -8.06
CA THR A 1122 -19.59 -7.53 -8.05
C THR A 1122 -19.34 -8.01 -6.63
N THR A 1123 -20.13 -7.53 -5.67
CA THR A 1123 -20.08 -7.97 -4.26
C THR A 1123 -20.39 -9.46 -4.13
N ASP A 1124 -21.31 -9.98 -4.96
CA ASP A 1124 -21.40 -11.40 -5.32
C ASP A 1124 -20.76 -11.62 -6.70
N PRO A 1125 -19.52 -12.13 -6.78
CA PRO A 1125 -18.81 -12.31 -8.05
C PRO A 1125 -19.52 -13.28 -9.02
N GLN A 1126 -20.40 -14.16 -8.54
CA GLN A 1126 -21.13 -15.09 -9.39
C GLN A 1126 -22.37 -14.46 -10.02
N LYS A 1127 -22.81 -13.30 -9.52
CA LYS A 1127 -24.02 -12.59 -9.96
C LYS A 1127 -23.72 -11.10 -10.13
N PRO A 1128 -22.83 -10.73 -11.06
CA PRO A 1128 -22.58 -9.32 -11.34
C PRO A 1128 -23.88 -8.63 -11.76
N LYS A 1129 -24.12 -7.42 -11.28
CA LYS A 1129 -25.35 -6.65 -11.57
C LYS A 1129 -25.03 -5.21 -11.96
N PRO A 1130 -25.13 -4.83 -13.26
CA PRO A 1130 -25.00 -3.45 -13.70
C PRO A 1130 -26.23 -2.65 -13.29
N ARG A 1131 -26.02 -1.47 -12.68
CA ARG A 1131 -27.09 -0.55 -12.28
C ARG A 1131 -26.77 0.85 -12.78
N SER A 1132 -27.80 1.60 -13.16
CA SER A 1132 -27.63 3.04 -13.31
C SER A 1132 -27.29 3.68 -11.97
N VAL A 1133 -26.66 4.86 -11.98
CA VAL A 1133 -26.36 5.62 -10.75
C VAL A 1133 -27.62 5.85 -9.90
N GLY A 1134 -28.76 6.17 -10.54
CA GLY A 1134 -30.03 6.40 -9.86
C GLY A 1134 -30.52 5.16 -9.12
N GLU A 1135 -30.45 3.99 -9.76
CA GLU A 1135 -30.82 2.70 -9.14
C GLU A 1135 -29.88 2.33 -8.00
N ALA A 1136 -28.56 2.51 -8.19
CA ALA A 1136 -27.56 2.22 -7.17
C ALA A 1136 -27.75 3.08 -5.91
N VAL A 1137 -27.94 4.40 -6.08
CA VAL A 1137 -28.20 5.32 -4.95
C VAL A 1137 -29.54 5.03 -4.28
N SER A 1138 -30.60 4.80 -5.08
CA SER A 1138 -31.93 4.44 -4.55
C SER A 1138 -31.87 3.18 -3.68
N ARG A 1139 -31.19 2.13 -4.17
CA ARG A 1139 -30.97 0.87 -3.44
C ARG A 1139 -30.29 1.13 -2.09
N VAL A 1140 -29.20 1.90 -2.06
CA VAL A 1140 -28.49 2.22 -0.82
C VAL A 1140 -29.35 3.04 0.13
N VAL A 1141 -30.07 4.05 -0.36
CA VAL A 1141 -30.94 4.87 0.49
C VAL A 1141 -32.01 4.01 1.17
N ARG A 1142 -32.71 3.19 0.39
CA ARG A 1142 -33.83 2.34 0.86
C ARG A 1142 -33.39 1.15 1.71
N ALA A 1143 -32.30 0.49 1.31
CA ALA A 1143 -31.80 -0.68 2.03
C ALA A 1143 -31.06 -0.28 3.32
N ARG A 1144 -30.34 0.85 3.30
CA ARG A 1144 -29.37 1.23 4.34
C ARG A 1144 -29.66 2.58 4.99
N ALA A 1145 -29.64 3.69 4.23
CA ALA A 1145 -29.61 5.04 4.83
C ALA A 1145 -30.81 5.34 5.73
N VAL A 1146 -32.03 4.97 5.31
CA VAL A 1146 -33.26 5.18 6.09
C VAL A 1146 -33.68 3.95 6.90
N ASN A 1147 -32.86 2.90 6.93
CA ASN A 1147 -33.19 1.67 7.62
C ASN A 1147 -33.11 1.90 9.15
N PRO A 1148 -34.19 1.62 9.92
CA PRO A 1148 -34.18 1.81 11.37
C PRO A 1148 -33.08 1.02 12.08
N ARG A 1149 -32.73 -0.18 11.57
CA ARG A 1149 -31.66 -0.99 12.14
C ARG A 1149 -30.29 -0.37 11.92
N PHE A 1150 -30.03 0.18 10.73
CA PHE A 1150 -28.79 0.91 10.46
C PHE A 1150 -28.69 2.14 11.37
N ILE A 1151 -29.75 2.95 11.44
CA ILE A 1151 -29.81 4.16 12.28
C ILE A 1151 -29.54 3.82 13.75
N ALA A 1152 -30.27 2.86 14.30
CA ALA A 1152 -30.05 2.39 15.68
C ALA A 1152 -28.64 1.79 15.88
N GLY A 1153 -28.10 1.12 14.84
CA GLY A 1153 -26.73 0.65 14.75
C GLY A 1153 -25.72 1.77 14.99
N GLN A 1154 -25.78 2.82 14.17
CA GLN A 1154 -24.85 3.93 14.24
C GLN A 1154 -25.03 4.75 15.53
N MET A 1155 -26.25 4.90 16.04
CA MET A 1155 -26.52 5.63 17.29
C MET A 1155 -25.85 5.01 18.53
N ARG A 1156 -25.38 3.75 18.47
CA ARG A 1156 -24.59 3.14 19.54
C ARG A 1156 -23.14 3.64 19.61
N HIS A 1157 -22.66 4.38 18.60
CA HIS A 1157 -21.26 4.77 18.43
C HIS A 1157 -21.00 6.27 18.60
N GLY A 1158 -21.85 6.98 19.36
CA GLY A 1158 -21.63 8.36 19.78
C GLY A 1158 -21.25 9.31 18.63
N PRO A 1159 -20.19 10.15 18.78
CA PRO A 1159 -19.80 11.12 17.77
C PRO A 1159 -19.49 10.50 16.40
N ARG A 1160 -18.86 9.31 16.38
CA ARG A 1160 -18.49 8.62 15.14
C ARG A 1160 -19.72 8.10 14.41
N GLY A 1161 -20.70 7.59 15.15
CA GLY A 1161 -22.00 7.20 14.61
C GLY A 1161 -22.73 8.37 13.94
N ALA A 1162 -22.72 9.54 14.57
CA ALA A 1162 -23.28 10.76 13.99
C ALA A 1162 -22.54 11.21 12.71
N SER A 1163 -21.21 11.03 12.64
CA SER A 1163 -20.43 11.33 11.43
C SER A 1163 -20.90 10.52 10.22
N GLU A 1164 -21.33 9.27 10.40
CA GLU A 1164 -21.84 8.41 9.31
C GLU A 1164 -23.12 8.95 8.68
N PHE A 1165 -23.97 9.62 9.47
CA PHE A 1165 -25.15 10.33 8.96
C PHE A 1165 -24.73 11.55 8.13
N ALA A 1166 -23.77 12.33 8.61
CA ALA A 1166 -23.23 13.47 7.88
C ALA A 1166 -22.52 13.05 6.58
N GLU A 1167 -21.82 11.92 6.57
CA GLU A 1167 -21.23 11.34 5.36
C GLU A 1167 -22.31 10.94 4.36
N THR A 1168 -23.33 10.20 4.81
CA THR A 1168 -24.43 9.73 3.94
C THR A 1168 -25.13 10.90 3.25
N VAL A 1169 -25.47 11.97 4.00
CA VAL A 1169 -26.13 13.16 3.45
C VAL A 1169 -25.23 13.86 2.45
N ASP A 1170 -23.95 14.05 2.79
CA ASP A 1170 -22.99 14.73 1.92
C ASP A 1170 -22.76 13.98 0.60
N ARG A 1171 -22.66 12.64 0.63
CA ARG A 1171 -22.54 11.82 -0.59
C ARG A 1171 -23.81 11.83 -1.41
N LEU A 1172 -24.97 11.73 -0.78
CA LEU A 1172 -26.26 11.77 -1.47
C LEU A 1172 -26.43 13.09 -2.23
N VAL A 1173 -26.18 14.22 -1.56
CA VAL A 1173 -26.24 15.54 -2.18
C VAL A 1173 -25.14 15.70 -3.23
N GLY A 1174 -23.93 15.19 -2.97
CA GLY A 1174 -22.84 15.20 -3.96
C GLY A 1174 -23.18 14.44 -5.25
N PHE A 1175 -23.84 13.29 -5.18
CA PHE A 1175 -24.36 12.60 -6.38
C PHE A 1175 -25.45 13.41 -7.07
N ALA A 1176 -26.36 14.05 -6.31
CA ALA A 1176 -27.39 14.89 -6.89
C ALA A 1176 -26.78 16.08 -7.66
N GLU A 1177 -25.77 16.74 -7.07
CA GLU A 1177 -25.05 17.88 -7.66
C GLU A 1177 -24.24 17.50 -8.90
N THR A 1178 -23.63 16.31 -8.91
CA THR A 1178 -22.71 15.89 -9.97
C THR A 1178 -23.37 15.15 -11.12
N THR A 1179 -24.54 14.54 -10.89
CA THR A 1179 -25.21 13.70 -11.90
C THR A 1179 -26.57 14.22 -12.37
N HIS A 1180 -27.28 14.97 -11.52
CA HIS A 1180 -28.71 15.30 -11.70
C HIS A 1180 -29.64 14.08 -11.88
N ALA A 1181 -29.15 12.86 -11.60
CA ALA A 1181 -29.91 11.62 -11.73
C ALA A 1181 -30.65 11.23 -10.43
N ILE A 1182 -30.38 11.93 -9.33
CA ILE A 1182 -30.89 11.60 -8.00
C ILE A 1182 -32.23 12.30 -7.78
N SER A 1183 -33.25 11.52 -7.42
CA SER A 1183 -34.59 12.04 -7.12
C SER A 1183 -34.62 12.82 -5.81
N GLY A 1184 -35.28 13.98 -5.81
CA GLY A 1184 -35.54 14.77 -4.59
C GLY A 1184 -36.33 13.99 -3.52
N ALA A 1185 -37.07 12.95 -3.89
CA ALA A 1185 -37.77 12.08 -2.94
C ALA A 1185 -36.80 11.26 -2.06
N LEU A 1186 -35.61 10.92 -2.58
CA LEU A 1186 -34.57 10.24 -1.79
C LEU A 1186 -33.95 11.19 -0.76
N ILE A 1187 -33.75 12.46 -1.15
CA ILE A 1187 -33.27 13.52 -0.24
C ILE A 1187 -34.31 13.76 0.87
N GLU A 1188 -35.60 13.84 0.52
CA GLU A 1188 -36.69 13.98 1.49
C GLU A 1188 -36.76 12.79 2.45
N ALA A 1189 -36.57 11.56 1.96
CA ALA A 1189 -36.56 10.36 2.81
C ALA A 1189 -35.43 10.37 3.84
N VAL A 1190 -34.22 10.79 3.45
CA VAL A 1190 -33.08 10.89 4.39
C VAL A 1190 -33.26 12.04 5.36
N HIS A 1191 -33.81 13.18 4.91
CA HIS A 1191 -34.20 14.27 5.80
C HIS A 1191 -35.18 13.81 6.87
N ASP A 1192 -36.25 13.12 6.47
CA ASP A 1192 -37.27 12.67 7.41
C ASP A 1192 -36.70 11.67 8.44
N ALA A 1193 -35.76 10.80 8.01
CA ALA A 1193 -35.12 9.84 8.90
C ALA A 1193 -34.11 10.47 9.88
N TYR A 1194 -33.38 11.53 9.49
CA TYR A 1194 -32.26 12.05 10.30
C TYR A 1194 -32.59 13.35 11.04
N VAL A 1195 -33.47 14.18 10.49
CA VAL A 1195 -33.78 15.52 11.00
C VAL A 1195 -35.20 15.61 11.53
N ALA A 1196 -36.19 15.05 10.81
CA ALA A 1196 -37.58 15.11 11.28
C ALA A 1196 -37.87 14.12 12.42
N ASP A 1197 -37.11 13.02 12.50
CA ASP A 1197 -37.16 12.11 13.64
C ASP A 1197 -36.56 12.79 14.90
N PRO A 1198 -37.35 12.97 15.98
CA PRO A 1198 -36.90 13.70 17.15
C PRO A 1198 -35.78 12.99 17.92
N ASP A 1199 -35.73 11.65 17.89
CA ASP A 1199 -34.74 10.86 18.61
C ASP A 1199 -33.38 10.93 17.90
N VAL A 1200 -33.39 10.83 16.56
CA VAL A 1200 -32.16 10.96 15.75
C VAL A 1200 -31.62 12.39 15.80
N ARG A 1201 -32.50 13.40 15.72
CA ARG A 1201 -32.13 14.82 15.85
C ARG A 1201 -31.50 15.12 17.21
N ALA A 1202 -32.12 14.63 18.29
CA ALA A 1202 -31.58 14.81 19.65
C ALA A 1202 -30.23 14.11 19.83
N PHE A 1203 -30.05 12.92 19.23
CA PHE A 1203 -28.76 12.23 19.20
C PHE A 1203 -27.69 13.04 18.46
N LEU A 1204 -27.98 13.56 17.27
CA LEU A 1204 -27.05 14.39 16.49
C LEU A 1204 -26.56 15.60 17.29
N LEU A 1205 -27.50 16.36 17.87
CA LEU A 1205 -27.18 17.55 18.67
C LEU A 1205 -26.41 17.22 19.96
N ARG A 1206 -26.65 16.03 20.55
CA ARG A 1206 -25.98 15.62 21.79
C ARG A 1206 -24.60 15.00 21.53
N GLU A 1207 -24.40 14.22 20.48
CA GLU A 1207 -23.15 13.51 20.29
C GLU A 1207 -22.19 14.26 19.37
N ASN A 1208 -22.70 15.00 18.38
CA ASN A 1208 -21.87 15.67 17.38
C ASN A 1208 -22.60 16.89 16.75
N PRO A 1209 -22.65 18.03 17.46
CA PRO A 1209 -23.26 19.27 16.96
C PRO A 1209 -22.73 19.70 15.58
N ALA A 1210 -21.41 19.56 15.35
CA ALA A 1210 -20.79 19.89 14.07
C ALA A 1210 -21.36 19.05 12.91
N ALA A 1211 -21.59 17.75 13.13
CA ALA A 1211 -22.24 16.89 12.13
C ALA A 1211 -23.69 17.30 11.87
N ALA A 1212 -24.44 17.69 12.92
CA ALA A 1212 -25.81 18.20 12.79
C ALA A 1212 -25.88 19.46 11.92
N LYS A 1213 -24.96 20.41 12.13
CA LYS A 1213 -24.82 21.62 11.32
C LYS A 1213 -24.53 21.29 9.86
N VAL A 1214 -23.54 20.44 9.59
CA VAL A 1214 -23.17 20.02 8.22
C VAL A 1214 -24.34 19.34 7.49
N ILE A 1215 -25.09 18.48 8.18
CA ILE A 1215 -26.29 17.85 7.61
C ILE A 1215 -27.30 18.90 7.14
N ALA A 1216 -27.61 19.88 7.99
CA ALA A 1216 -28.54 20.96 7.63
C ALA A 1216 -28.03 21.79 6.45
N GLU A 1217 -26.76 22.16 6.45
CA GLU A 1217 -26.13 22.95 5.39
C GLU A 1217 -26.16 22.25 4.03
N ARG A 1218 -25.93 20.93 3.99
CA ARG A 1218 -25.98 20.15 2.74
C ARG A 1218 -27.40 20.01 2.20
N PHE A 1219 -28.41 19.84 3.07
CA PHE A 1219 -29.80 19.88 2.65
C PHE A 1219 -30.21 21.25 2.09
N LEU A 1220 -29.80 22.34 2.75
CA LEU A 1220 -30.00 23.70 2.24
C LEU A 1220 -29.26 23.94 0.92
N ALA A 1221 -28.08 23.36 0.72
CA ALA A 1221 -27.38 23.42 -0.55
C ALA A 1221 -28.17 22.74 -1.68
N ALA A 1222 -28.73 21.55 -1.44
CA ALA A 1222 -29.61 20.87 -2.39
C ALA A 1222 -30.86 21.69 -2.73
N ARG A 1223 -31.46 22.36 -1.74
CA ARG A 1223 -32.59 23.30 -1.92
C ARG A 1223 -32.21 24.47 -2.81
N ARG A 1224 -31.12 25.19 -2.48
CA ARG A 1224 -30.64 26.37 -3.23
C ARG A 1224 -30.30 26.04 -4.68
N ARG A 1225 -29.80 24.83 -4.95
CA ARG A 1225 -29.45 24.36 -6.30
C ARG A 1225 -30.65 23.76 -7.07
N GLY A 1226 -31.86 23.75 -6.50
CA GLY A 1226 -33.06 23.20 -7.16
C GLY A 1226 -33.03 21.67 -7.31
N LEU A 1227 -32.22 20.97 -6.53
CA LEU A 1227 -32.12 19.51 -6.55
C LEU A 1227 -33.17 18.85 -5.64
N TRP A 1228 -33.71 19.62 -4.69
CA TRP A 1228 -34.75 19.16 -3.76
C TRP A 1228 -35.89 20.18 -3.61
N HIS A 1229 -37.11 19.72 -3.85
CA HIS A 1229 -38.34 20.50 -3.76
C HIS A 1229 -39.31 19.82 -2.76
N PRO A 1230 -39.09 19.99 -1.44
CA PRO A 1230 -39.98 19.44 -0.42
C PRO A 1230 -41.42 19.94 -0.58
N LEU A 1231 -42.37 19.10 -0.18
CA LEU A 1231 -43.80 19.47 -0.15
C LEU A 1231 -44.16 20.30 1.10
N ARG A 1232 -43.32 20.26 2.15
CA ARG A 1232 -43.53 20.98 3.41
C ARG A 1232 -42.83 22.35 3.36
N ASN A 1233 -43.58 23.40 3.69
CA ASN A 1233 -43.05 24.77 3.74
C ASN A 1233 -42.16 25.04 4.97
N SER A 1234 -42.21 24.21 6.02
CA SER A 1234 -41.44 24.42 7.26
C SER A 1234 -39.97 24.02 7.15
N ILE A 1235 -39.58 23.31 6.10
CA ILE A 1235 -38.25 22.67 6.00
C ILE A 1235 -37.11 23.68 6.11
N ASP A 1236 -37.23 24.85 5.49
CA ASP A 1236 -36.15 25.85 5.55
C ASP A 1236 -35.98 26.41 6.97
N ASP A 1237 -37.09 26.61 7.69
CA ASP A 1237 -37.09 27.04 9.10
C ASP A 1237 -36.56 25.93 10.02
N ASP A 1238 -36.96 24.67 9.78
CA ASP A 1238 -36.53 23.50 10.55
C ASP A 1238 -35.00 23.28 10.44
N LEU A 1239 -34.45 23.44 9.24
CA LEU A 1239 -33.01 23.35 8.99
C LEU A 1239 -32.23 24.53 9.58
N ALA A 1240 -32.76 25.75 9.49
CA ALA A 1240 -32.15 26.92 10.11
C ALA A 1240 -32.14 26.81 11.65
N ALA A 1241 -33.20 26.27 12.24
CA ALA A 1241 -33.27 25.99 13.67
C ALA A 1241 -32.23 24.94 14.10
N LEU A 1242 -32.03 23.88 13.31
CA LEU A 1242 -31.01 22.87 13.60
C LEU A 1242 -29.59 23.46 13.64
N ILE A 1243 -29.26 24.38 12.72
CA ILE A 1243 -27.97 25.09 12.72
C ILE A 1243 -27.80 25.93 13.99
N ALA A 1244 -28.80 26.74 14.34
CA ALA A 1244 -28.75 27.60 15.54
C ALA A 1244 -28.60 26.78 16.84
N GLU A 1245 -29.29 25.64 16.94
CA GLU A 1245 -29.17 24.72 18.07
C GLU A 1245 -27.80 24.05 18.14
N ALA A 1246 -27.24 23.64 17.00
CA ALA A 1246 -25.91 23.06 16.92
C ALA A 1246 -24.84 24.08 17.40
N GLU A 1247 -24.88 25.32 16.92
CA GLU A 1247 -23.94 26.37 17.31
C GLU A 1247 -24.02 26.71 18.79
N THR A 1248 -25.23 26.75 19.36
CA THR A 1248 -25.42 26.99 20.81
C THR A 1248 -24.78 25.88 21.64
N ASN A 1249 -24.89 24.63 21.20
CA ASN A 1249 -24.32 23.47 21.88
C ASN A 1249 -22.80 23.34 21.70
N GLU A 1250 -22.22 23.88 20.62
CA GLU A 1250 -20.77 23.99 20.45
C GLU A 1250 -20.16 25.02 21.39
N VAL A 1251 -20.85 26.15 21.62
CA VAL A 1251 -20.37 27.21 22.53
C VAL A 1251 -20.52 26.84 24.01
N ALA A 1252 -21.46 25.96 24.34
CA ALA A 1252 -21.71 25.49 25.70
C ALA A 1252 -20.81 24.32 26.14
N ALA A 1253 -20.18 23.62 25.19
CA ALA A 1253 -19.21 22.54 25.41
C ALA A 1253 -17.80 23.11 25.52
#